data_AF-A0A507FB36-F1
#
_entry.id   AF-A0A507FB36-F1
#
_cell.length_a   1.000
_cell.length_b   1.000
_cell.length_c   1.000
_cell.angle_alpha   90.00
_cell.angle_beta   90.00
_cell.angle_gamma   90.00
#
_symmetry.space_group_name_H-M   'P 1'
#
loop_
_entity.id
_entity.type
_entity.pdbx_description
1 polymer ?
#
loop_
_entity_poly.entity_id
_entity_poly.type
_entity_poly.pdbx_seq_one_letter_code
_entity_poly.pdbx_strand_id
1 'polypeptide(L)'
;MEQPSYVPVTVNSSALITDCRPLPEDIATLDDCDTGCEYCGVSYLLLSKYNRIVAHVSKLEKELETLKMYAVDHPLLLASHAALEQSFKESVDANSSLSEDLAHQKDECGQAIRGMHELQLRYTRLTHDYETLITRNTWMDDSLKSQIRSLVRSLAFWKDDVVSLKEQLFDLRNAYVEDWRPSFEDAIANVSMDIMVAVPAMIETQVQAKVSKIAALTKEKMLSMEEEIADLKDEISESNRQCALLSEQMQEATRQFDECLNSQKTESESSSARVEEEIKSLKSTIHDLEHSIQCLKSQKLELEHALNHEKTLSLSTTASMKCLIQEKESELRALNASFENERKAMEQGGNTAVGKVNRALAQKDVEIHKLNGIVTEQKSTIEKMKEERGLTIEAHQSRIKQLQDKYQEMLKEAGDKKEKDIKSDAFEMDLKAKFEAEKIELLTVQKANFQKQLSELQAKLQSQIDAARITRDQAVSDSKRKIGKLEEESQLKLDKLKSENDQLKTRIVALELKAAEPQHVPESAPNGLQAGKLASEISRRDAEIAFLKETIKMECEERMQLMTRLDSVQRGVGLKQPPQRSVQQAESSDESADTKVRLEQALNAVSHEAAPTAYQKLMAMAAVKKGAKLKQAAKKNQI
;
A
#
# COMPACT_ATOMS: atom_id res chain seq x y z
N MET A 1 28.57 20.82 -0.62
CA MET A 1 29.08 20.94 -2.00
C MET A 1 29.96 22.18 -2.04
N GLU A 2 31.27 21.98 -2.19
CA GLU A 2 32.25 23.06 -2.28
C GLU A 2 32.10 23.78 -3.62
N GLN A 3 31.99 25.11 -3.60
CA GLN A 3 31.89 25.93 -4.81
C GLN A 3 33.23 25.95 -5.56
N PRO A 4 33.26 25.78 -6.89
CA PRO A 4 34.49 25.90 -7.65
C PRO A 4 34.85 27.39 -7.83
N SER A 5 36.02 27.74 -7.29
CA SER A 5 36.68 29.04 -7.45
C SER A 5 37.04 29.28 -8.93
N TYR A 6 36.38 30.25 -9.56
CA TYR A 6 36.65 30.69 -10.92
C TYR A 6 37.93 31.53 -10.96
N VAL A 7 39.00 31.01 -11.58
CA VAL A 7 40.24 31.74 -11.84
C VAL A 7 40.14 32.36 -13.24
N PRO A 8 40.30 33.70 -13.40
CA PRO A 8 40.23 34.32 -14.71
C PRO A 8 41.48 33.94 -15.52
N VAL A 9 41.27 33.24 -16.62
CA VAL A 9 42.32 32.95 -17.61
C VAL A 9 42.57 34.23 -18.40
N THR A 10 43.62 34.95 -18.05
CA THR A 10 44.17 36.04 -18.87
C THR A 10 44.82 35.45 -20.11
N VAL A 11 44.10 35.49 -21.23
CA VAL A 11 44.63 35.08 -22.54
C VAL A 11 45.68 36.11 -22.96
N ASN A 12 46.94 35.71 -22.95
CA ASN A 12 48.08 36.53 -23.33
C ASN A 12 48.15 36.61 -24.87
N SER A 13 47.59 37.67 -25.45
CA SER A 13 47.45 37.86 -26.91
C SER A 13 48.76 38.07 -27.68
N SER A 14 49.93 38.06 -27.03
CA SER A 14 51.22 38.39 -27.66
C SER A 14 51.98 37.20 -28.26
N ALA A 15 51.45 35.97 -28.23
CA ALA A 15 52.19 34.77 -28.64
C ALA A 15 51.80 34.16 -30.01
N LEU A 16 50.88 34.75 -30.77
CA LEU A 16 50.31 34.16 -32.00
C LEU A 16 50.93 34.66 -33.33
N ILE A 17 52.15 35.21 -33.30
CA ILE A 17 52.89 35.68 -34.49
C ILE A 17 54.15 34.82 -34.73
N THR A 18 54.06 33.50 -34.55
CA THR A 18 55.27 32.64 -34.56
C THR A 18 55.31 31.53 -35.62
N ASP A 19 54.28 31.41 -36.47
CA ASP A 19 54.20 30.32 -37.47
C ASP A 19 54.41 30.78 -38.93
N CYS A 20 55.28 31.76 -39.16
CA CYS A 20 55.75 32.09 -40.50
C CYS A 20 57.28 32.07 -40.52
N ARG A 21 57.86 31.23 -41.40
CA ARG A 21 59.30 31.24 -41.67
C ARG A 21 59.73 32.68 -42.01
N PRO A 22 60.74 33.24 -41.33
CA PRO A 22 61.24 34.57 -41.65
C PRO A 22 61.71 34.59 -43.11
N LEU A 23 61.47 35.71 -43.79
CA LEU A 23 62.09 35.92 -45.10
C LEU A 23 63.61 35.81 -44.95
N PRO A 24 64.33 35.22 -45.93
CA PRO A 24 65.79 35.19 -45.94
C PRO A 24 66.37 36.58 -45.66
N GLU A 25 67.41 36.67 -44.81
CA GLU A 25 68.00 37.94 -44.34
C GLU A 25 68.37 38.87 -45.51
N ASP A 26 68.82 38.29 -46.63
CA ASP A 26 69.19 38.99 -47.86
C ASP A 26 68.06 39.84 -48.48
N ILE A 27 66.80 39.45 -48.29
CA ILE A 27 65.62 40.18 -48.78
C ILE A 27 65.12 41.19 -47.75
N ALA A 28 65.37 40.94 -46.47
CA ALA A 28 64.94 41.82 -45.37
C ALA A 28 65.81 43.08 -45.24
N THR A 29 67.04 43.07 -45.76
CA THR A 29 67.97 44.20 -45.74
C THR A 29 67.89 45.11 -46.97
N LEU A 30 67.09 44.75 -47.98
CA LEU A 30 66.92 45.59 -49.18
C LEU A 30 66.07 46.81 -48.83
N ASP A 31 66.51 47.98 -49.29
CA ASP A 31 65.80 49.23 -49.07
C ASP A 31 64.49 49.23 -49.88
N ASP A 32 63.46 49.95 -49.41
CA ASP A 32 62.13 49.93 -50.05
C ASP A 32 62.18 50.42 -51.52
N CYS A 33 63.23 51.18 -51.87
CA CYS A 33 63.52 51.67 -53.21
C CYS A 33 64.08 50.59 -54.16
N ASP A 34 64.75 49.56 -53.64
CA ASP A 34 65.44 48.52 -54.43
C ASP A 34 64.56 47.30 -54.73
N THR A 35 63.41 47.18 -54.04
CA THR A 35 62.44 46.09 -54.21
C THR A 35 61.18 46.49 -54.97
N GLY A 36 61.12 47.75 -55.42
CA GLY A 36 60.08 48.27 -56.28
C GLY A 36 60.20 47.68 -57.68
N CYS A 37 59.10 47.13 -58.20
CA CYS A 37 59.04 46.79 -59.62
C CYS A 37 59.20 48.07 -60.46
N GLU A 38 60.21 48.15 -61.33
CA GLU A 38 60.48 49.33 -62.18
C GLU A 38 59.29 49.76 -63.06
N TYR A 39 58.36 48.84 -63.34
CA TYR A 39 57.19 49.11 -64.18
C TYR A 39 55.96 49.61 -63.42
N CYS A 40 55.80 49.27 -62.13
CA CYS A 40 54.59 49.62 -61.38
C CYS A 40 54.84 50.33 -60.04
N GLY A 41 56.10 50.48 -59.61
CA GLY A 41 56.49 51.19 -58.39
C GLY A 41 56.07 50.53 -57.08
N VAL A 42 55.47 49.33 -57.13
CA VAL A 42 55.04 48.59 -55.93
C VAL A 42 56.21 47.76 -55.41
N SER A 43 56.66 48.07 -54.20
CA SER A 43 57.64 47.26 -53.48
C SER A 43 57.02 45.93 -53.05
N TYR A 44 57.66 44.82 -53.43
CA TYR A 44 57.23 43.48 -53.03
C TYR A 44 57.27 43.28 -51.50
N LEU A 45 58.15 44.01 -50.78
CA LEU A 45 58.21 44.04 -49.33
C LEU A 45 56.97 44.72 -48.72
N LEU A 46 56.57 45.87 -49.28
CA LEU A 46 55.34 46.56 -48.89
C LEU A 46 54.10 45.72 -49.17
N LEU A 47 54.03 45.05 -50.32
CA LEU A 47 52.93 44.15 -50.66
C LEU A 47 52.87 42.92 -49.72
N SER A 48 54.01 42.34 -49.36
CA SER A 48 54.11 41.26 -48.37
C SER A 48 53.65 41.68 -46.97
N LYS A 49 54.06 42.87 -46.51
CA LYS A 49 53.60 43.44 -45.23
C LYS A 49 52.10 43.72 -45.26
N TYR A 50 51.59 44.30 -46.35
CA TYR A 50 50.16 44.57 -46.54
C TYR A 50 49.34 43.27 -46.53
N ASN A 51 49.75 42.25 -47.28
CA ASN A 51 49.07 40.95 -47.29
C ASN A 51 49.07 40.28 -45.91
N ARG A 52 50.14 40.43 -45.13
CA ARG A 52 50.19 39.96 -43.72
C ARG A 52 49.19 40.70 -42.84
N ILE A 53 49.10 42.02 -42.97
CA ILE A 53 48.13 42.82 -42.21
C ILE A 53 46.70 42.43 -42.61
N VAL A 54 46.41 42.27 -43.90
CA VAL A 54 45.10 41.81 -44.39
C VAL A 54 44.74 40.43 -43.85
N ALA A 55 45.68 39.47 -43.87
CA ALA A 55 45.45 38.14 -43.30
C ALA A 55 45.20 38.19 -41.79
N HIS A 56 45.94 39.03 -41.05
CA HIS A 56 45.75 39.22 -39.61
C HIS A 56 44.41 39.89 -39.29
N VAL A 57 44.04 40.94 -40.03
CA VAL A 57 42.73 41.60 -39.89
C VAL A 57 41.61 40.61 -40.19
N SER A 58 41.70 39.82 -41.25
CA SER A 58 40.70 38.79 -41.56
C SER A 58 40.60 37.71 -40.46
N LYS A 59 41.72 37.36 -39.81
CA LYS A 59 41.71 36.45 -38.65
C LYS A 59 41.00 37.10 -37.44
N LEU A 60 41.32 38.35 -37.12
CA LEU A 60 40.68 39.09 -36.04
C LEU A 60 39.18 39.32 -36.29
N GLU A 61 38.77 39.58 -37.53
CA GLU A 61 37.37 39.69 -37.92
C GLU A 61 36.62 38.38 -37.67
N LYS A 62 37.22 37.23 -38.02
CA LYS A 62 36.64 35.91 -37.72
C LYS A 62 36.54 35.66 -36.21
N GLU A 63 37.58 35.99 -35.45
CA GLU A 63 37.57 35.85 -33.98
C GLU A 63 36.52 36.77 -33.35
N LEU A 64 36.41 38.01 -33.82
CA LEU A 64 35.42 38.98 -33.36
C LEU A 64 33.99 38.54 -33.70
N GLU A 65 33.78 37.91 -34.86
CA GLU A 65 32.48 37.33 -35.22
C GLU A 65 32.12 36.14 -34.32
N THR A 66 33.07 35.26 -34.00
CA THR A 66 32.83 34.18 -33.04
C THR A 66 32.52 34.69 -31.63
N LEU A 67 33.17 35.77 -31.20
CA LEU A 67 32.88 36.41 -29.91
C LEU A 67 31.51 37.11 -29.89
N LYS A 68 31.07 37.69 -31.02
CA LYS A 68 29.71 38.24 -31.14
C LYS A 68 28.66 37.14 -31.04
N MET A 69 28.88 35.99 -31.70
CA MET A 69 27.99 34.84 -31.55
C MET A 69 27.93 34.37 -30.09
N TYR A 70 29.08 34.26 -29.42
CA TYR A 70 29.12 33.93 -27.99
C TYR A 70 28.37 34.95 -27.11
N ALA A 71 28.47 36.25 -27.41
CA ALA A 71 27.76 37.29 -26.68
C ALA A 71 26.22 37.19 -26.83
N VAL A 72 25.74 36.67 -27.97
CA VAL A 72 24.31 36.40 -28.20
C VAL A 72 23.87 35.09 -27.53
N ASP A 73 24.71 34.05 -27.55
CA ASP A 73 24.39 32.73 -26.99
C ASP A 73 24.48 32.71 -25.46
N HIS A 74 25.37 33.50 -24.86
CA HIS A 74 25.62 33.50 -23.43
C HIS A 74 24.39 33.85 -22.57
N PRO A 75 23.57 34.88 -22.87
CA PRO A 75 22.32 35.13 -22.18
C PRO A 75 21.31 33.97 -22.28
N LEU A 76 21.24 33.30 -23.43
CA LEU A 76 20.36 32.15 -23.64
C LEU A 76 20.81 30.95 -22.80
N LEU A 77 22.12 30.72 -22.72
CA LEU A 77 22.71 29.69 -21.86
C LEU A 77 22.46 29.98 -20.38
N LEU A 78 22.60 31.23 -19.93
CA LEU A 78 22.28 31.62 -18.56
C LEU A 78 20.79 31.45 -18.22
N ALA A 79 19.90 31.82 -19.14
CA ALA A 79 18.46 31.61 -18.98
C ALA A 79 18.12 30.12 -18.91
N SER A 80 18.74 29.30 -19.77
CA SER A 80 18.59 27.85 -19.73
C SER A 80 19.11 27.24 -18.43
N HIS A 81 20.26 27.70 -17.93
CA HIS A 81 20.81 27.25 -16.65
C HIS A 81 19.88 27.60 -15.49
N ALA A 82 19.37 28.82 -15.43
CA ALA A 82 18.43 29.25 -14.39
C ALA A 82 17.12 28.44 -14.43
N ALA A 83 16.60 28.14 -15.62
CA ALA A 83 15.43 27.28 -15.78
C ALA A 83 15.71 25.84 -15.30
N LEU A 84 16.91 25.31 -15.57
CA LEU A 84 17.32 23.99 -15.11
C LEU A 84 17.46 23.94 -13.57
N GLU A 85 18.08 24.96 -12.97
CA GLU A 85 18.20 25.09 -11.51
C GLU A 85 16.84 25.20 -10.83
N GLN A 86 15.91 25.96 -11.42
CA GLN A 86 14.54 26.05 -10.92
C GLN A 86 13.82 24.69 -11.00
N SER A 87 13.89 24.01 -12.14
CA SER A 87 13.29 22.67 -12.30
C SER A 87 13.91 21.64 -11.34
N PHE A 88 15.23 21.71 -11.12
CA PHE A 88 15.90 20.86 -10.15
C PHE A 88 15.42 21.13 -8.72
N LYS A 89 15.26 22.40 -8.35
CA LYS A 89 14.74 22.79 -7.04
C LYS A 89 13.30 22.29 -6.82
N GLU A 90 12.42 22.48 -7.81
CA GLU A 90 11.04 21.98 -7.77
C GLU A 90 11.01 20.44 -7.63
N SER A 91 11.90 19.73 -8.31
CA SER A 91 12.05 18.27 -8.19
C SER A 91 12.53 17.84 -6.79
N VAL A 92 13.47 18.58 -6.19
CA VAL A 92 13.94 18.34 -4.82
C VAL A 92 12.82 18.57 -3.80
N ASP A 93 12.06 19.66 -3.94
CA ASP A 93 10.94 19.98 -3.05
C ASP A 93 9.83 18.92 -3.17
N ALA A 94 9.51 18.47 -4.39
CA ALA A 94 8.56 17.39 -4.63
C ALA A 94 9.03 16.05 -4.02
N ASN A 95 10.32 15.71 -4.14
CA ASN A 95 10.89 14.52 -3.50
C ASN A 95 10.87 14.61 -1.97
N SER A 96 11.08 15.80 -1.40
CA SER A 96 10.96 16.01 0.05
C SER A 96 9.53 15.76 0.52
N SER A 97 8.53 16.32 -0.18
CA SER A 97 7.11 16.09 0.13
C SER A 97 6.74 14.61 0.03
N LEU A 98 7.16 13.92 -1.04
CA LEU A 98 6.91 12.49 -1.22
C LEU A 98 7.59 11.65 -0.13
N SER A 99 8.77 12.05 0.33
CA SER A 99 9.46 11.38 1.43
C SER A 99 8.73 11.55 2.77
N GLU A 100 8.16 12.72 3.04
CA GLU A 100 7.32 12.98 4.21
C GLU A 100 6.01 12.17 4.16
N ASP A 101 5.34 12.14 3.01
CA ASP A 101 4.13 11.33 2.80
C ASP A 101 4.40 9.83 3.00
N LEU A 102 5.54 9.33 2.49
CA LEU A 102 5.96 7.95 2.69
C LEU A 102 6.24 7.64 4.16
N ALA A 103 6.82 8.59 4.91
CA ALA A 103 7.05 8.44 6.35
C ALA A 103 5.72 8.41 7.12
N HIS A 104 4.78 9.28 6.75
CA HIS A 104 3.43 9.30 7.33
C HIS A 104 2.68 7.97 7.08
N GLN A 105 2.66 7.49 5.84
CA GLN A 105 2.05 6.21 5.47
C GLN A 105 2.67 5.03 6.22
N LYS A 106 3.99 5.05 6.45
CA LYS A 106 4.66 4.03 7.26
C LYS A 106 4.23 4.06 8.72
N ASP A 107 4.04 5.24 9.31
CA ASP A 107 3.56 5.34 10.69
C ASP A 107 2.09 4.92 10.81
N GLU A 108 1.22 5.33 9.89
CA GLU A 108 -0.18 4.88 9.84
C GLU A 108 -0.28 3.35 9.72
N CYS A 109 0.49 2.75 8.82
CA CYS A 109 0.58 1.29 8.69
C CYS A 109 1.10 0.64 9.98
N GLY A 110 2.12 1.24 10.62
CA GLY A 110 2.62 0.80 11.92
C GLY A 110 1.57 0.87 13.04
N GLN A 111 0.74 1.92 13.06
CA GLN A 111 -0.38 2.06 14.00
C GLN A 111 -1.46 1.01 13.73
N ALA A 112 -1.80 0.75 12.46
CA ALA A 112 -2.77 -0.28 12.09
C ALA A 112 -2.30 -1.69 12.49
N ILE A 113 -1.02 -2.02 12.29
CA ILE A 113 -0.42 -3.29 12.72
C ILE A 113 -0.49 -3.44 14.25
N ARG A 114 -0.19 -2.37 15.01
CA ARG A 114 -0.33 -2.38 16.47
C ARG A 114 -1.79 -2.60 16.89
N GLY A 115 -2.74 -1.93 16.23
CA GLY A 115 -4.17 -2.12 16.48
C GLY A 115 -4.66 -3.54 16.20
N MET A 116 -4.21 -4.14 15.09
CA MET A 116 -4.48 -5.54 14.75
C MET A 116 -3.92 -6.51 15.80
N HIS A 117 -2.69 -6.31 16.25
CA HIS A 117 -2.10 -7.12 17.31
C HIS A 117 -2.87 -7.00 18.63
N GLU A 118 -3.33 -5.80 19.00
CA GLU A 118 -4.15 -5.61 20.20
C GLU A 118 -5.50 -6.34 20.08
N LEU A 119 -6.15 -6.26 18.92
CA LEU A 119 -7.38 -7.01 18.62
C LEU A 119 -7.18 -8.52 18.70
N GLN A 120 -6.05 -9.03 18.18
CA GLN A 120 -5.71 -10.45 18.27
C GLN A 120 -5.45 -10.89 19.73
N LEU A 121 -4.79 -10.06 20.53
CA LEU A 121 -4.61 -10.26 21.98
C LEU A 121 -5.95 -10.25 22.72
N ARG A 122 -6.89 -9.37 22.37
CA ARG A 122 -8.24 -9.37 22.95
C ARG A 122 -9.02 -10.62 22.56
N TYR A 123 -8.96 -11.02 21.29
CA TYR A 123 -9.63 -12.23 20.80
C TYR A 123 -9.13 -13.51 21.49
N THR A 124 -7.80 -13.63 21.65
CA THR A 124 -7.19 -14.77 22.36
C THR A 124 -7.58 -14.81 23.84
N ARG A 125 -7.61 -13.66 24.54
CA ARG A 125 -8.13 -13.58 25.91
C ARG A 125 -9.60 -13.98 26.00
N LEU A 126 -10.43 -13.45 25.10
CA LEU A 126 -11.86 -13.76 25.10
C LEU A 126 -12.10 -15.24 24.84
N THR A 127 -11.35 -15.86 23.92
CA THR A 127 -11.43 -17.30 23.65
C THR A 127 -11.04 -18.11 24.89
N HIS A 128 -9.97 -17.72 25.58
CA HIS A 128 -9.57 -18.35 26.84
C HIS A 128 -10.63 -18.22 27.95
N ASP A 129 -11.27 -17.05 28.07
CA ASP A 129 -12.36 -16.83 29.01
C ASP A 129 -13.58 -17.71 28.68
N TYR A 130 -13.93 -17.84 27.41
CA TYR A 130 -14.99 -18.75 26.95
C TYR A 130 -14.68 -20.21 27.26
N GLU A 131 -13.46 -20.67 26.99
CA GLU A 131 -13.02 -22.03 27.33
C GLU A 131 -13.07 -22.29 28.84
N THR A 132 -12.66 -21.30 29.64
CA THR A 132 -12.74 -21.35 31.11
C THR A 132 -14.19 -21.41 31.58
N LEU A 133 -15.10 -20.68 30.95
CA LEU A 133 -16.52 -20.71 31.27
C LEU A 133 -17.15 -22.07 30.92
N ILE A 134 -16.79 -22.63 29.76
CA ILE A 134 -17.24 -23.97 29.33
C ILE A 134 -16.78 -25.03 30.33
N THR A 135 -15.50 -25.04 30.70
CA THR A 135 -14.96 -26.02 31.65
C THR A 135 -15.62 -25.90 33.03
N ARG A 136 -15.90 -24.68 33.50
CA ARG A 136 -16.66 -24.45 34.73
C ARG A 136 -18.09 -24.98 34.64
N ASN A 137 -18.79 -24.73 33.54
CA ASN A 137 -20.16 -25.21 33.33
C ASN A 137 -20.22 -26.73 33.26
N THR A 138 -19.29 -27.38 32.55
CA THR A 138 -19.22 -28.85 32.50
C THR A 138 -18.95 -29.45 33.88
N TRP A 139 -18.08 -28.82 34.68
CA TRP A 139 -17.81 -29.27 36.05
C TRP A 139 -19.05 -29.13 36.95
N MET A 140 -19.79 -28.01 36.84
CA MET A 140 -21.04 -27.84 37.60
C MET A 140 -22.11 -28.85 37.20
N ASP A 141 -22.26 -29.13 35.91
CA ASP A 141 -23.19 -30.15 35.40
C ASP A 141 -22.84 -31.55 35.94
N ASP A 142 -21.56 -31.93 35.92
CA ASP A 142 -21.10 -33.21 36.50
C ASP A 142 -21.32 -33.29 38.02
N SER A 143 -21.12 -32.18 38.74
CA SER A 143 -21.41 -32.06 40.18
C SER A 143 -22.91 -32.26 40.46
N LEU A 144 -23.79 -31.58 39.71
CA LEU A 144 -25.23 -31.72 39.84
C LEU A 144 -25.69 -33.14 39.51
N LYS A 145 -25.19 -33.74 38.42
CA LYS A 145 -25.44 -35.15 38.08
C LYS A 145 -24.98 -36.10 39.18
N SER A 146 -23.86 -35.82 39.84
CA SER A 146 -23.38 -36.60 40.99
C SER A 146 -24.33 -36.49 42.19
N GLN A 147 -24.77 -35.28 42.52
CA GLN A 147 -25.75 -35.04 43.60
C GLN A 147 -27.08 -35.73 43.32
N ILE A 148 -27.62 -35.60 42.10
CA ILE A 148 -28.85 -36.29 41.67
C ILE A 148 -28.69 -37.80 41.82
N ARG A 149 -27.57 -38.38 41.34
CA ARG A 149 -27.30 -39.81 41.50
C ARG A 149 -27.21 -40.25 42.96
N SER A 150 -26.72 -39.40 43.85
CA SER A 150 -26.67 -39.67 45.30
C SER A 150 -28.07 -39.66 45.91
N LEU A 151 -28.89 -38.65 45.60
CA LEU A 151 -30.26 -38.54 46.10
C LEU A 151 -31.15 -39.69 45.61
N VAL A 152 -31.01 -40.09 44.33
CA VAL A 152 -31.72 -41.25 43.77
C VAL A 152 -31.34 -42.54 44.50
N ARG A 153 -30.05 -42.73 44.83
CA ARG A 153 -29.60 -43.89 45.63
C ARG A 153 -30.18 -43.86 47.05
N SER A 154 -30.18 -42.70 47.72
CA SER A 154 -30.81 -42.57 49.04
C SER A 154 -32.30 -42.87 48.98
N LEU A 155 -33.02 -42.38 47.98
CA LEU A 155 -34.45 -42.69 47.80
C LEU A 155 -34.71 -44.18 47.57
N ALA A 156 -33.87 -44.86 46.80
CA ALA A 156 -33.95 -46.31 46.62
C ALA A 156 -33.75 -47.05 47.96
N PHE A 157 -32.75 -46.65 48.74
CA PHE A 157 -32.51 -47.21 50.08
C PHE A 157 -33.73 -47.02 51.00
N TRP A 158 -34.29 -45.80 51.08
CA TRP A 158 -35.50 -45.54 51.88
C TRP A 158 -36.70 -46.36 51.41
N LYS A 159 -36.83 -46.59 50.10
CA LYS A 159 -37.87 -47.45 49.55
C LYS A 159 -37.72 -48.90 50.01
N ASP A 160 -36.50 -49.44 49.99
CA ASP A 160 -36.22 -50.81 50.43
C ASP A 160 -36.44 -50.95 51.95
N ASP A 161 -36.05 -49.95 52.75
CA ASP A 161 -36.34 -49.90 54.19
C ASP A 161 -37.85 -49.93 54.47
N VAL A 162 -38.64 -49.15 53.73
CA VAL A 162 -40.11 -49.16 53.87
C VAL A 162 -40.70 -50.53 53.50
N VAL A 163 -40.14 -51.21 52.50
CA VAL A 163 -40.57 -52.57 52.14
C VAL A 163 -40.22 -53.56 53.26
N SER A 164 -38.98 -53.52 53.78
CA SER A 164 -38.56 -54.37 54.90
C SER A 164 -39.40 -54.12 56.16
N LEU A 165 -39.69 -52.86 56.50
CA LEU A 165 -40.57 -52.53 57.62
C LEU A 165 -42.00 -53.05 57.42
N LYS A 166 -42.51 -53.08 56.18
CA LYS A 166 -43.80 -53.70 55.87
C LYS A 166 -43.78 -55.21 56.03
N GLU A 167 -42.69 -55.88 55.65
CA GLU A 167 -42.50 -57.32 55.88
C GLU A 167 -42.41 -57.62 57.37
N GLN A 168 -41.60 -56.87 58.12
CA GLN A 168 -41.52 -56.98 59.58
C GLN A 168 -42.87 -56.77 60.27
N LEU A 169 -43.66 -55.78 59.81
CA LEU A 169 -45.03 -55.57 60.29
C LEU A 169 -45.96 -56.73 59.93
N PHE A 170 -45.81 -57.32 58.75
CA PHE A 170 -46.59 -58.47 58.33
C PHE A 170 -46.25 -59.71 59.16
N ASP A 171 -44.98 -59.93 59.47
CA ASP A 171 -44.50 -61.00 60.35
C ASP A 171 -44.96 -60.80 61.79
N LEU A 172 -44.86 -59.58 62.33
CA LEU A 172 -45.41 -59.21 63.63
C LEU A 172 -46.93 -59.41 63.68
N ARG A 173 -47.65 -59.02 62.63
CA ARG A 173 -49.09 -59.22 62.53
C ARG A 173 -49.44 -60.71 62.55
N ASN A 174 -48.69 -61.55 61.82
CA ASN A 174 -48.95 -62.99 61.79
C ASN A 174 -48.56 -63.67 63.12
N ALA A 175 -47.47 -63.25 63.76
CA ALA A 175 -47.09 -63.69 65.10
C ALA A 175 -48.13 -63.28 66.16
N TYR A 176 -48.73 -62.10 66.02
CA TYR A 176 -49.78 -61.61 66.91
C TYR A 176 -51.13 -62.31 66.71
N VAL A 177 -51.46 -62.71 65.48
CA VAL A 177 -52.73 -63.38 65.11
C VAL A 177 -52.79 -64.84 65.57
N GLU A 178 -51.65 -65.52 65.71
CA GLU A 178 -51.58 -66.93 66.12
C GLU A 178 -51.59 -67.12 67.65
N ASP A 179 -51.01 -66.22 68.45
CA ASP A 179 -50.85 -66.45 69.91
C ASP A 179 -51.81 -65.67 70.84
N TRP A 180 -52.38 -64.53 70.41
CA TRP A 180 -53.09 -63.62 71.34
C TRP A 180 -54.59 -63.43 71.05
N ARG A 181 -55.13 -64.10 70.03
CA ARG A 181 -56.52 -63.94 69.57
C ARG A 181 -57.59 -64.24 70.63
N PRO A 182 -57.47 -65.22 71.56
CA PRO A 182 -58.53 -65.50 72.52
C PRO A 182 -58.62 -64.51 73.70
N SER A 183 -57.57 -63.69 73.94
CA SER A 183 -57.50 -62.82 75.12
C SER A 183 -57.92 -61.37 74.86
N PHE A 184 -58.10 -60.97 73.60
CA PHE A 184 -58.38 -59.58 73.21
C PHE A 184 -59.84 -59.30 72.82
N GLU A 185 -60.65 -60.34 72.60
CA GLU A 185 -62.06 -60.18 72.23
C GLU A 185 -62.88 -59.46 73.32
N ASP A 186 -62.54 -59.63 74.60
CA ASP A 186 -63.22 -58.96 75.73
C ASP A 186 -62.76 -57.52 75.98
N ALA A 187 -61.51 -57.16 75.62
CA ALA A 187 -60.99 -55.81 75.80
C ALA A 187 -61.39 -54.86 74.65
N ILE A 188 -61.62 -55.40 73.45
CA ILE A 188 -62.06 -54.65 72.26
C ILE A 188 -63.49 -54.11 72.43
N ALA A 189 -64.37 -54.84 73.13
CA ALA A 189 -65.76 -54.41 73.32
C ALA A 189 -65.88 -53.06 74.06
N ASN A 190 -64.97 -52.77 75.00
CA ASN A 190 -65.06 -51.57 75.84
C ASN A 190 -64.29 -50.36 75.29
N VAL A 191 -63.25 -50.56 74.46
CA VAL A 191 -62.49 -49.45 73.84
C VAL A 191 -63.07 -49.05 72.47
N SER A 192 -63.76 -49.97 71.78
CA SER A 192 -64.40 -49.73 70.48
C SER A 192 -65.43 -48.59 70.53
N MET A 193 -66.16 -48.44 71.63
CA MET A 193 -67.23 -47.44 71.73
C MET A 193 -66.69 -46.00 71.86
N ASP A 194 -65.58 -45.79 72.57
CA ASP A 194 -64.95 -44.46 72.70
C ASP A 194 -64.06 -44.10 71.50
N ILE A 195 -63.38 -45.09 70.90
CA ILE A 195 -62.58 -44.89 69.68
C ILE A 195 -63.47 -44.65 68.46
N MET A 196 -64.62 -45.33 68.30
CA MET A 196 -65.48 -45.16 67.12
C MET A 196 -66.13 -43.78 66.99
N VAL A 197 -66.21 -42.98 68.07
CA VAL A 197 -66.84 -41.65 68.03
C VAL A 197 -65.79 -40.53 68.07
N ALA A 198 -64.80 -40.59 68.97
CA ALA A 198 -63.89 -39.47 69.18
C ALA A 198 -62.72 -39.44 68.17
N VAL A 199 -62.21 -40.60 67.76
CA VAL A 199 -61.01 -40.68 66.90
C VAL A 199 -61.34 -40.38 65.43
N PRO A 200 -62.44 -40.90 64.83
CA PRO A 200 -62.86 -40.49 63.49
C PRO A 200 -63.14 -39.01 63.39
N ALA A 201 -63.84 -38.39 64.36
CA ALA A 201 -64.14 -36.96 64.32
C ALA A 201 -62.86 -36.09 64.42
N MET A 202 -61.89 -36.49 65.25
CA MET A 202 -60.60 -35.78 65.37
C MET A 202 -59.69 -36.00 64.15
N ILE A 203 -59.63 -37.22 63.62
CA ILE A 203 -58.87 -37.54 62.40
C ILE A 203 -59.52 -36.84 61.21
N GLU A 204 -60.84 -36.85 61.09
CA GLU A 204 -61.58 -36.17 60.02
C GLU A 204 -61.36 -34.67 60.09
N THR A 205 -61.39 -34.04 61.26
CA THR A 205 -61.05 -32.60 61.39
C THR A 205 -59.57 -32.29 61.12
N GLN A 206 -58.63 -33.12 61.57
CA GLN A 206 -57.20 -32.92 61.23
C GLN A 206 -56.91 -33.17 59.75
N VAL A 207 -57.46 -34.23 59.17
CA VAL A 207 -57.31 -34.57 57.76
C VAL A 207 -57.97 -33.48 56.92
N GLN A 208 -59.19 -33.04 57.24
CA GLN A 208 -59.86 -31.94 56.55
C GLN A 208 -59.04 -30.64 56.64
N ALA A 209 -58.46 -30.32 57.80
CA ALA A 209 -57.61 -29.14 57.96
C ALA A 209 -56.29 -29.25 57.17
N LYS A 210 -55.66 -30.42 57.14
CA LYS A 210 -54.42 -30.66 56.38
C LYS A 210 -54.69 -30.71 54.89
N VAL A 211 -55.77 -31.35 54.45
CA VAL A 211 -56.24 -31.39 53.05
C VAL A 211 -56.58 -29.99 52.57
N SER A 212 -57.27 -29.19 53.38
CA SER A 212 -57.57 -27.78 53.05
C SER A 212 -56.29 -26.94 52.96
N LYS A 213 -55.32 -27.16 53.86
CA LYS A 213 -54.03 -26.46 53.82
C LYS A 213 -53.16 -26.88 52.62
N ILE A 214 -53.14 -28.16 52.28
CA ILE A 214 -52.45 -28.67 51.08
C ILE A 214 -53.14 -28.15 49.82
N ALA A 215 -54.48 -28.14 49.76
CA ALA A 215 -55.23 -27.59 48.64
C ALA A 215 -54.95 -26.09 48.46
N ALA A 216 -54.90 -25.31 49.56
CA ALA A 216 -54.56 -23.89 49.52
C ALA A 216 -53.13 -23.65 49.04
N LEU A 217 -52.14 -24.36 49.60
CA LEU A 217 -50.73 -24.23 49.20
C LEU A 217 -50.47 -24.70 47.76
N THR A 218 -51.12 -25.79 47.34
CA THR A 218 -51.03 -26.27 45.96
C THR A 218 -51.67 -25.28 44.99
N LYS A 219 -52.79 -24.67 45.35
CA LYS A 219 -53.44 -23.63 44.54
C LYS A 219 -52.59 -22.37 44.44
N GLU A 220 -52.04 -21.89 45.55
CA GLU A 220 -51.14 -20.73 45.57
C GLU A 220 -49.89 -20.98 44.71
N LYS A 221 -49.28 -22.16 44.84
CA LYS A 221 -48.10 -22.52 44.07
C LYS A 221 -48.41 -22.74 42.58
N MET A 222 -49.58 -23.29 42.24
CA MET A 222 -50.02 -23.37 40.85
C MET A 222 -50.20 -21.98 40.25
N LEU A 223 -50.85 -21.04 40.95
CA LEU A 223 -51.04 -19.67 40.44
C LEU A 223 -49.69 -18.96 40.25
N SER A 224 -48.76 -19.10 41.19
CA SER A 224 -47.41 -18.56 41.05
C SER A 224 -46.63 -19.17 39.88
N MET A 225 -46.74 -20.48 39.65
CA MET A 225 -46.11 -21.12 38.48
C MET A 225 -46.80 -20.72 37.17
N GLU A 226 -48.12 -20.51 37.16
CA GLU A 226 -48.86 -20.02 36.00
C GLU A 226 -48.43 -18.59 35.63
N GLU A 227 -48.19 -17.72 36.62
CA GLU A 227 -47.67 -16.36 36.45
C GLU A 227 -46.22 -16.40 35.90
N GLU A 228 -45.33 -17.22 36.46
CA GLU A 228 -43.97 -17.41 35.93
C GLU A 228 -43.97 -17.96 34.49
N ILE A 229 -44.89 -18.88 34.18
CA ILE A 229 -45.05 -19.40 32.81
C ILE A 229 -45.54 -18.30 31.85
N ALA A 230 -46.42 -17.40 32.31
CA ALA A 230 -46.89 -16.27 31.52
C ALA A 230 -45.75 -15.29 31.24
N ASP A 231 -44.99 -14.90 32.27
CA ASP A 231 -43.83 -14.01 32.13
C ASP A 231 -42.76 -14.58 31.18
N LEU A 232 -42.44 -15.87 31.32
CA LEU A 232 -41.48 -16.54 30.43
C LEU A 232 -41.99 -16.63 28.98
N LYS A 233 -43.30 -16.81 28.76
CA LYS A 233 -43.89 -16.77 27.41
C LYS A 233 -43.75 -15.39 26.79
N ASP A 234 -43.97 -14.33 27.56
CA ASP A 234 -43.82 -12.96 27.10
C ASP A 234 -42.36 -12.65 26.77
N GLU A 235 -41.40 -13.07 27.61
CA GLU A 235 -39.97 -12.91 27.36
C GLU A 235 -39.49 -13.67 26.12
N ILE A 236 -39.98 -14.91 25.91
CA ILE A 236 -39.74 -15.67 24.68
C ILE A 236 -40.33 -14.97 23.46
N SER A 237 -41.54 -14.41 23.57
CA SER A 237 -42.19 -13.70 22.47
C SER A 237 -41.42 -12.45 22.04
N GLU A 238 -40.91 -11.68 23.01
CA GLU A 238 -40.11 -10.49 22.76
C GLU A 238 -38.73 -10.85 22.18
N SER A 239 -38.08 -11.90 22.71
CA SER A 239 -36.82 -12.41 22.15
C SER A 239 -37.01 -12.88 20.70
N ASN A 240 -38.11 -13.58 20.39
CA ASN A 240 -38.42 -14.00 19.02
C ASN A 240 -38.64 -12.80 18.09
N ARG A 241 -39.31 -11.74 18.58
CA ARG A 241 -39.50 -10.49 17.83
C ARG A 241 -38.16 -9.81 17.53
N GLN A 242 -37.25 -9.78 18.50
CA GLN A 242 -35.89 -9.23 18.31
C GLN A 242 -35.08 -10.05 17.31
N CYS A 243 -35.14 -11.38 17.39
CA CYS A 243 -34.51 -12.26 16.41
C CYS A 243 -35.04 -12.05 14.99
N ALA A 244 -36.36 -11.88 14.83
CA ALA A 244 -36.96 -11.59 13.53
C ALA A 244 -36.46 -10.25 12.95
N LEU A 245 -36.39 -9.21 13.78
CA LEU A 245 -35.97 -7.88 13.38
C LEU A 245 -34.47 -7.84 13.01
N LEU A 246 -33.62 -8.55 13.75
CA LEU A 246 -32.21 -8.73 13.41
C LEU A 246 -32.03 -9.54 12.11
N SER A 247 -32.85 -10.57 11.90
CA SER A 247 -32.81 -11.36 10.66
C SER A 247 -33.20 -10.51 9.44
N GLU A 248 -34.18 -9.63 9.57
CA GLU A 248 -34.59 -8.70 8.51
C GLU A 248 -33.51 -7.66 8.22
N GLN A 249 -32.90 -7.08 9.26
CA GLN A 249 -31.75 -6.18 9.12
C GLN A 249 -30.56 -6.84 8.43
N MET A 250 -30.29 -8.10 8.76
CA MET A 250 -29.22 -8.88 8.13
C MET A 250 -29.52 -9.11 6.64
N GLN A 251 -30.76 -9.47 6.29
CA GLN A 251 -31.17 -9.66 4.89
C GLN A 251 -31.08 -8.36 4.08
N GLU A 252 -31.52 -7.23 4.63
CA GLU A 252 -31.41 -5.93 3.95
C GLU A 252 -29.93 -5.52 3.79
N ALA A 253 -29.09 -5.75 4.79
CA ALA A 253 -27.66 -5.52 4.67
C ALA A 253 -27.04 -6.40 3.56
N THR A 254 -27.40 -7.69 3.49
CA THR A 254 -26.96 -8.58 2.41
C THR A 254 -27.41 -8.06 1.04
N ARG A 255 -28.67 -7.61 0.91
CA ARG A 255 -29.20 -7.05 -0.34
C ARG A 255 -28.42 -5.80 -0.78
N GLN A 256 -28.11 -4.90 0.15
CA GLN A 256 -27.32 -3.70 -0.13
C GLN A 256 -25.88 -4.03 -0.54
N PHE A 257 -25.26 -5.04 0.09
CA PHE A 257 -23.94 -5.52 -0.32
C PHE A 257 -23.96 -6.11 -1.73
N ASP A 258 -24.97 -6.90 -2.07
CA ASP A 258 -25.12 -7.49 -3.40
C ASP A 258 -25.38 -6.42 -4.47
N GLU A 259 -26.20 -5.42 -4.18
CA GLU A 259 -26.41 -4.27 -5.07
C GLU A 259 -25.11 -3.48 -5.30
N CYS A 260 -24.34 -3.19 -4.24
CA CYS A 260 -23.06 -2.50 -4.35
C CYS A 260 -22.03 -3.30 -5.16
N LEU A 261 -21.93 -4.62 -4.92
CA LEU A 261 -21.03 -5.49 -5.67
C LEU A 261 -21.40 -5.57 -7.15
N ASN A 262 -22.70 -5.64 -7.46
CA ASN A 262 -23.17 -5.65 -8.85
C ASN A 262 -22.91 -4.33 -9.55
N SER A 263 -23.13 -3.19 -8.90
CA SER A 263 -22.79 -1.87 -9.44
C SER A 263 -21.28 -1.71 -9.67
N GLN A 264 -20.45 -2.16 -8.73
CA GLN A 264 -19.00 -2.12 -8.90
C GLN A 264 -18.52 -3.04 -10.05
N LYS A 265 -19.17 -4.20 -10.20
CA LYS A 265 -18.89 -5.12 -11.30
C LYS A 265 -19.23 -4.52 -12.66
N THR A 266 -20.39 -3.88 -12.81
CA THR A 266 -20.78 -3.25 -14.08
C THR A 266 -19.91 -2.04 -14.43
N GLU A 267 -19.50 -1.25 -13.43
CA GLU A 267 -18.52 -0.17 -13.61
C GLU A 267 -17.15 -0.74 -14.06
N SER A 268 -16.68 -1.81 -13.42
CA SER A 268 -15.44 -2.47 -13.82
C SER A 268 -15.51 -3.04 -15.22
N GLU A 269 -16.61 -3.70 -15.60
CA GLU A 269 -16.82 -4.26 -16.95
C GLU A 269 -16.87 -3.14 -18.01
N SER A 270 -17.55 -2.02 -17.73
CA SER A 270 -17.59 -0.88 -18.66
C SER A 270 -16.23 -0.19 -18.80
N SER A 271 -15.46 -0.05 -17.72
CA SER A 271 -14.09 0.47 -17.78
C SER A 271 -13.16 -0.44 -18.58
N SER A 272 -13.28 -1.77 -18.40
CA SER A 272 -12.51 -2.76 -19.15
C SER A 272 -12.82 -2.71 -20.63
N ALA A 273 -14.11 -2.59 -21.00
CA ALA A 273 -14.53 -2.44 -22.39
C ALA A 273 -13.94 -1.17 -23.02
N ARG A 274 -13.89 -0.05 -22.29
CA ARG A 274 -13.30 1.20 -22.78
C ARG A 274 -11.79 1.08 -23.03
N VAL A 275 -11.06 0.44 -22.11
CA VAL A 275 -9.63 0.17 -22.27
C VAL A 275 -9.37 -0.77 -23.45
N GLU A 276 -10.21 -1.79 -23.66
CA GLU A 276 -10.11 -2.67 -24.84
C GLU A 276 -10.33 -1.92 -26.17
N GLU A 277 -11.28 -0.98 -26.20
CA GLU A 277 -11.54 -0.11 -27.36
C GLU A 277 -10.32 0.79 -27.65
N GLU A 278 -9.74 1.41 -26.60
CA GLU A 278 -8.53 2.23 -26.70
C GLU A 278 -7.32 1.41 -27.20
N ILE A 279 -7.13 0.19 -26.69
CA ILE A 279 -6.07 -0.72 -27.16
C ILE A 279 -6.27 -1.06 -28.64
N LYS A 280 -7.51 -1.31 -29.09
CA LYS A 280 -7.79 -1.56 -30.53
C LYS A 280 -7.46 -0.33 -31.38
N SER A 281 -7.85 0.86 -30.93
CA SER A 281 -7.55 2.12 -31.62
C SER A 281 -6.03 2.33 -31.73
N LEU A 282 -5.29 2.19 -30.63
CA LEU A 282 -3.84 2.33 -30.61
C LEU A 282 -3.16 1.30 -31.51
N LYS A 283 -3.61 0.04 -31.52
CA LYS A 283 -3.10 -0.99 -32.44
C LYS A 283 -3.32 -0.61 -33.91
N SER A 284 -4.46 -0.02 -34.25
CA SER A 284 -4.70 0.50 -35.61
C SER A 284 -3.71 1.60 -35.95
N THR A 285 -3.51 2.58 -35.06
CA THR A 285 -2.56 3.67 -35.32
C THR A 285 -1.12 3.19 -35.45
N ILE A 286 -0.70 2.19 -34.66
CA ILE A 286 0.61 1.56 -34.80
C ILE A 286 0.74 0.92 -36.18
N HIS A 287 -0.28 0.19 -36.63
CA HIS A 287 -0.27 -0.43 -37.95
C HIS A 287 -0.15 0.60 -39.09
N ASP A 288 -0.88 1.72 -38.99
CA ASP A 288 -0.81 2.80 -39.97
C ASP A 288 0.59 3.45 -40.01
N LEU A 289 1.22 3.64 -38.84
CA LEU A 289 2.58 4.16 -38.72
C LEU A 289 3.62 3.18 -39.27
N GLU A 290 3.49 1.88 -38.99
CA GLU A 290 4.35 0.83 -39.54
C GLU A 290 4.27 0.81 -41.08
N HIS A 291 3.05 0.90 -41.62
CA HIS A 291 2.84 1.00 -43.07
C HIS A 291 3.50 2.26 -43.64
N SER A 292 3.36 3.42 -42.99
CA SER A 292 3.99 4.67 -43.41
C SER A 292 5.53 4.59 -43.41
N ILE A 293 6.12 3.99 -42.36
CA ILE A 293 7.56 3.71 -42.29
C ILE A 293 8.00 2.82 -43.46
N GLN A 294 7.20 1.81 -43.81
CA GLN A 294 7.51 0.91 -44.92
C GLN A 294 7.47 1.64 -46.27
N CYS A 295 6.47 2.51 -46.50
CA CYS A 295 6.42 3.37 -47.70
C CYS A 295 7.65 4.28 -47.79
N LEU A 296 8.04 4.93 -46.69
CA LEU A 296 9.22 5.80 -46.64
C LEU A 296 10.52 5.03 -46.90
N LYS A 297 10.64 3.79 -46.40
CA LYS A 297 11.79 2.92 -46.70
C LYS A 297 11.87 2.57 -48.18
N SER A 298 10.75 2.23 -48.82
CA SER A 298 10.70 1.97 -50.26
C SER A 298 11.09 3.22 -51.06
N GLN A 299 10.55 4.38 -50.70
CA GLN A 299 10.87 5.65 -51.35
C GLN A 299 12.36 6.02 -51.20
N LYS A 300 12.94 5.78 -50.02
CA LYS A 300 14.38 5.94 -49.80
C LYS A 300 15.20 5.05 -50.74
N LEU A 301 14.84 3.77 -50.88
CA LEU A 301 15.54 2.83 -51.76
C LEU A 301 15.44 3.26 -53.23
N GLU A 302 14.28 3.75 -53.67
CA GLU A 302 14.09 4.30 -55.02
C GLU A 302 15.01 5.50 -55.28
N LEU A 303 15.08 6.44 -54.33
CA LEU A 303 15.97 7.61 -54.42
C LEU A 303 17.46 7.21 -54.41
N GLU A 304 17.86 6.24 -53.59
CA GLU A 304 19.22 5.69 -53.59
C GLU A 304 19.56 5.05 -54.94
N HIS A 305 18.62 4.33 -55.54
CA HIS A 305 18.79 3.71 -56.85
C HIS A 305 18.88 4.77 -57.97
N ALA A 306 18.05 5.81 -57.92
CA ALA A 306 18.10 6.94 -58.85
C ALA A 306 19.44 7.69 -58.76
N LEU A 307 19.91 7.97 -57.54
CA LEU A 307 21.20 8.61 -57.30
C LEU A 307 22.38 7.78 -57.84
N ASN A 308 22.36 6.46 -57.59
CA ASN A 308 23.38 5.56 -58.11
C ASN A 308 23.37 5.47 -59.64
N HIS A 309 22.18 5.48 -60.25
CA HIS A 309 22.04 5.52 -61.70
C HIS A 309 22.65 6.81 -62.28
N GLU A 310 22.34 7.96 -61.69
CA GLU A 310 22.88 9.25 -62.12
C GLU A 310 24.40 9.35 -61.92
N LYS A 311 24.92 8.81 -60.82
CA LYS A 311 26.37 8.68 -60.59
C LYS A 311 27.04 7.82 -61.66
N THR A 312 26.42 6.73 -62.07
CA THR A 312 26.93 5.84 -63.12
C THR A 312 26.93 6.53 -64.48
N LEU A 313 25.87 7.26 -64.82
CA LEU A 313 25.77 8.10 -66.02
C LEU A 313 26.84 9.21 -66.03
N SER A 314 27.05 9.89 -64.90
CA SER A 314 28.08 10.93 -64.77
C SER A 314 29.49 10.37 -64.93
N LEU A 315 29.78 9.19 -64.36
CA LEU A 315 31.08 8.52 -64.55
C LEU A 315 31.29 8.08 -66.00
N SER A 316 30.28 7.54 -66.65
CA SER A 316 30.32 7.15 -68.07
C SER A 316 30.57 8.34 -68.99
N THR A 317 29.85 9.45 -68.79
CA THR A 317 30.05 10.69 -69.56
C THR A 317 31.44 11.28 -69.32
N THR A 318 31.92 11.28 -68.08
CA THR A 318 33.29 11.72 -67.75
C THR A 318 34.35 10.85 -68.44
N ALA A 319 34.17 9.53 -68.46
CA ALA A 319 35.07 8.60 -69.15
C ALA A 319 35.07 8.85 -70.66
N SER A 320 33.90 9.07 -71.26
CA SER A 320 33.75 9.42 -72.68
C SER A 320 34.49 10.72 -73.02
N MET A 321 34.28 11.79 -72.24
CA MET A 321 34.99 13.05 -72.41
C MET A 321 36.52 12.88 -72.28
N LYS A 322 36.98 12.04 -71.37
CA LYS A 322 38.42 11.76 -71.19
C LYS A 322 39.03 11.07 -72.41
N CYS A 323 38.33 10.13 -73.04
CA CYS A 323 38.77 9.51 -74.30
C CYS A 323 38.85 10.56 -75.42
N LEU A 324 37.86 11.44 -75.51
CA LEU A 324 37.79 12.49 -76.53
C LEU A 324 38.94 13.50 -76.39
N ILE A 325 39.29 13.86 -75.15
CA ILE A 325 40.47 14.70 -74.85
C ILE A 325 41.75 13.99 -75.29
N GLN A 326 41.93 12.70 -74.96
CA GLN A 326 43.11 11.95 -75.37
C GLN A 326 43.25 11.84 -76.89
N GLU A 327 42.14 11.66 -77.60
CA GLU A 327 42.11 11.67 -79.06
C GLU A 327 42.60 13.02 -79.60
N LYS A 328 42.07 14.15 -79.10
CA LYS A 328 42.51 15.50 -79.50
C LYS A 328 43.95 15.81 -79.12
N GLU A 329 44.45 15.32 -77.99
CA GLU A 329 45.85 15.43 -77.62
C GLU A 329 46.78 14.61 -78.54
N SER A 330 46.30 13.48 -79.07
CA SER A 330 47.05 12.68 -80.04
C SER A 330 47.09 13.34 -81.42
N GLU A 331 45.99 13.96 -81.86
CA GLU A 331 45.92 14.76 -83.09
C GLU A 331 46.88 15.96 -83.03
N LEU A 332 46.89 16.69 -81.91
CA LEU A 332 47.81 17.81 -81.69
C LEU A 332 49.28 17.38 -81.71
N ARG A 333 49.62 16.23 -81.13
CA ARG A 333 50.99 15.69 -81.18
C ARG A 333 51.41 15.30 -82.59
N ALA A 334 50.52 14.70 -83.38
CA ALA A 334 50.80 14.36 -84.78
C ALA A 334 51.03 15.62 -85.63
N LEU A 335 50.23 16.66 -85.39
CA LEU A 335 50.37 17.94 -86.09
C LEU A 335 51.69 18.64 -85.74
N ASN A 336 52.09 18.66 -84.46
CA ASN A 336 53.38 19.22 -84.05
C ASN A 336 54.57 18.46 -84.65
N ALA A 337 54.50 17.13 -84.75
CA ALA A 337 55.54 16.34 -85.39
C ALA A 337 55.67 16.64 -86.91
N SER A 338 54.55 16.96 -87.57
CA SER A 338 54.56 17.41 -88.98
C SER A 338 55.27 18.75 -89.14
N PHE A 339 55.02 19.72 -88.26
CA PHE A 339 55.70 21.02 -88.28
C PHE A 339 57.20 20.91 -88.01
N GLU A 340 57.63 20.02 -87.10
CA GLU A 340 59.04 19.80 -86.81
C GLU A 340 59.79 19.17 -88.01
N ASN A 341 59.11 18.34 -88.80
CA ASN A 341 59.66 17.71 -90.00
C ASN A 341 59.78 18.71 -91.17
N GLU A 342 58.82 19.62 -91.35
CA GLU A 342 58.92 20.71 -92.35
C GLU A 342 60.03 21.70 -91.98
N ARG A 343 60.22 21.98 -90.68
CA ARG A 343 61.32 22.83 -90.21
C ARG A 343 62.69 22.23 -90.49
N LYS A 344 62.85 20.91 -90.34
CA LYS A 344 64.09 20.19 -90.67
C LYS A 344 64.36 20.12 -92.18
N ALA A 345 63.32 20.12 -93.02
CA ALA A 345 63.46 20.16 -94.47
C ALA A 345 63.95 21.53 -94.98
N MET A 346 63.71 22.62 -94.24
CA MET A 346 64.18 23.96 -94.59
C MET A 346 65.62 24.27 -94.16
N GLU A 347 66.22 23.48 -93.27
CA GLU A 347 67.60 23.70 -92.79
C GLU A 347 68.69 23.02 -93.66
N GLN A 348 68.31 22.29 -94.73
CA GLN A 348 69.26 21.61 -95.62
C GLN A 348 69.08 22.01 -97.09
N GLY A 349 69.74 23.10 -97.51
CA GLY A 349 70.04 23.32 -98.93
C GLY A 349 69.97 24.76 -99.40
N GLY A 350 71.15 25.39 -99.53
CA GLY A 350 71.31 26.72 -100.11
C GLY A 350 71.66 26.73 -101.61
N ASN A 351 71.34 27.89 -102.22
CA ASN A 351 71.91 28.53 -103.42
C ASN A 351 71.45 28.13 -104.84
N THR A 352 70.59 28.98 -105.40
CA THR A 352 70.76 29.53 -106.76
C THR A 352 70.01 30.86 -106.82
N ALA A 353 70.76 31.95 -106.69
CA ALA A 353 70.23 33.31 -106.64
C ALA A 353 70.09 33.94 -108.03
N VAL A 354 69.18 34.91 -108.10
CA VAL A 354 69.03 36.00 -109.09
C VAL A 354 68.04 35.79 -110.25
N GLY A 355 67.74 34.58 -110.72
CA GLY A 355 66.60 34.34 -111.63
C GLY A 355 65.24 34.15 -110.92
N LYS A 356 65.29 33.92 -109.60
CA LYS A 356 64.16 33.51 -108.76
C LYS A 356 63.46 34.65 -108.03
N VAL A 357 63.95 35.90 -108.09
CA VAL A 357 63.36 37.02 -107.32
C VAL A 357 62.02 37.49 -107.91
N ASN A 358 61.85 37.55 -109.24
CA ASN A 358 60.56 37.92 -109.85
C ASN A 358 59.53 36.78 -109.89
N ARG A 359 59.97 35.52 -109.84
CA ARG A 359 59.08 34.36 -109.62
C ARG A 359 58.74 34.16 -108.15
N ALA A 360 59.67 34.47 -107.23
CA ALA A 360 59.44 34.50 -105.80
C ALA A 360 58.53 35.66 -105.42
N LEU A 361 58.51 36.80 -106.11
CA LEU A 361 57.50 37.84 -105.84
C LEU A 361 56.08 37.39 -106.20
N ALA A 362 55.89 36.78 -107.38
CA ALA A 362 54.58 36.19 -107.75
C ALA A 362 54.20 34.98 -106.88
N GLN A 363 55.17 34.15 -106.46
CA GLN A 363 54.95 33.09 -105.47
C GLN A 363 54.72 33.64 -104.06
N LYS A 364 55.34 34.76 -103.69
CA LYS A 364 55.10 35.48 -102.43
C LYS A 364 53.74 36.13 -102.44
N ASP A 365 53.22 36.60 -103.57
CA ASP A 365 51.84 37.09 -103.67
C ASP A 365 50.82 35.95 -103.56
N VAL A 366 51.12 34.77 -104.15
CA VAL A 366 50.33 33.54 -103.95
C VAL A 366 50.46 32.99 -102.53
N GLU A 367 51.65 33.07 -101.91
CA GLU A 367 51.88 32.73 -100.50
C GLU A 367 51.25 33.74 -99.57
N ILE A 368 51.20 35.03 -99.91
CA ILE A 368 50.49 36.07 -99.16
C ILE A 368 49.00 35.85 -99.27
N HIS A 369 48.46 35.43 -100.43
CA HIS A 369 47.07 35.00 -100.53
C HIS A 369 46.78 33.70 -99.78
N LYS A 370 47.70 32.72 -99.77
CA LYS A 370 47.58 31.51 -98.93
C LYS A 370 47.68 31.83 -97.45
N LEU A 371 48.63 32.66 -97.04
CA LEU A 371 48.82 33.10 -95.66
C LEU A 371 47.66 34.00 -95.22
N ASN A 372 47.12 34.84 -96.10
CA ASN A 372 45.88 35.57 -95.83
C ASN A 372 44.69 34.62 -95.72
N GLY A 373 44.62 33.57 -96.54
CA GLY A 373 43.66 32.47 -96.43
C GLY A 373 43.75 31.77 -95.07
N ILE A 374 44.97 31.38 -94.67
CA ILE A 374 45.27 30.76 -93.38
C ILE A 374 44.97 31.74 -92.24
N VAL A 375 45.26 33.04 -92.38
CA VAL A 375 44.95 34.05 -91.37
C VAL A 375 43.45 34.29 -91.29
N THR A 376 42.70 34.27 -92.40
CA THR A 376 41.23 34.35 -92.37
C THR A 376 40.62 33.08 -91.79
N GLU A 377 41.21 31.92 -92.07
CA GLU A 377 40.79 30.64 -91.51
C GLU A 377 41.08 30.59 -90.01
N GLN A 378 42.28 30.97 -89.58
CA GLN A 378 42.65 31.09 -88.17
C GLN A 378 41.81 32.15 -87.46
N LYS A 379 41.47 33.28 -88.10
CA LYS A 379 40.52 34.25 -87.54
C LYS A 379 39.14 33.64 -87.38
N SER A 380 38.67 32.85 -88.35
CA SER A 380 37.41 32.09 -88.25
C SER A 380 37.47 31.04 -87.15
N THR A 381 38.60 30.34 -86.99
CA THR A 381 38.82 29.38 -85.88
C THR A 381 38.85 30.09 -84.53
N ILE A 382 39.49 31.26 -84.44
CA ILE A 382 39.51 32.07 -83.23
C ILE A 382 38.12 32.57 -82.89
N GLU A 383 37.32 33.02 -83.87
CA GLU A 383 35.93 33.41 -83.62
C GLU A 383 35.06 32.22 -83.22
N LYS A 384 35.21 31.05 -83.84
CA LYS A 384 34.55 29.81 -83.38
C LYS A 384 34.96 29.42 -81.96
N MET A 385 36.25 29.49 -81.62
CA MET A 385 36.72 29.23 -80.26
C MET A 385 36.21 30.27 -79.26
N LYS A 386 36.01 31.53 -79.67
CA LYS A 386 35.36 32.55 -78.84
C LYS A 386 33.88 32.27 -78.64
N GLU A 387 33.16 31.86 -79.68
CA GLU A 387 31.77 31.41 -79.57
C GLU A 387 31.64 30.18 -78.68
N GLU A 388 32.47 29.14 -78.87
CA GLU A 388 32.51 27.95 -78.02
C GLU A 388 32.84 28.29 -76.57
N ARG A 389 33.80 29.20 -76.35
CA ARG A 389 34.10 29.73 -75.01
C ARG A 389 32.90 30.47 -74.43
N GLY A 390 32.18 31.26 -75.23
CA GLY A 390 30.94 31.94 -74.84
C GLY A 390 29.88 30.95 -74.39
N LEU A 391 29.60 29.93 -75.20
CA LEU A 391 28.65 28.86 -74.90
C LEU A 391 29.05 28.07 -73.64
N THR A 392 30.35 27.83 -73.44
CA THR A 392 30.86 27.14 -72.25
C THR A 392 30.70 28.01 -71.00
N ILE A 393 30.94 29.32 -71.11
CA ILE A 393 30.69 30.27 -70.03
C ILE A 393 29.20 30.33 -69.70
N GLU A 394 28.32 30.42 -70.69
CA GLU A 394 26.86 30.41 -70.48
C GLU A 394 26.38 29.10 -69.85
N ALA A 395 26.90 27.94 -70.29
CA ALA A 395 26.60 26.66 -69.67
C ALA A 395 27.05 26.59 -68.21
N HIS A 396 28.24 27.10 -67.89
CA HIS A 396 28.73 27.19 -66.51
C HIS A 396 27.92 28.17 -65.67
N GLN A 397 27.56 29.34 -66.20
CA GLN A 397 26.71 30.31 -65.51
C GLN A 397 25.30 29.75 -65.24
N SER A 398 24.72 29.03 -66.21
CA SER A 398 23.46 28.33 -66.06
C SER A 398 23.55 27.24 -64.99
N ARG A 399 24.65 26.46 -64.96
CA ARG A 399 24.87 25.44 -63.93
C ARG A 399 25.05 26.02 -62.54
N ILE A 400 25.79 27.13 -62.41
CA ILE A 400 25.96 27.86 -61.15
C ILE A 400 24.60 28.34 -60.66
N LYS A 401 23.78 28.91 -61.54
CA LYS A 401 22.43 29.35 -61.20
C LYS A 401 21.54 28.19 -60.73
N GLN A 402 21.53 27.06 -61.43
CA GLN A 402 20.80 25.85 -60.97
C GLN A 402 21.24 25.38 -59.58
N LEU A 403 22.55 25.43 -59.28
CA LEU A 403 23.07 25.05 -57.96
C LEU A 403 22.67 26.05 -56.88
N GLN A 404 22.65 27.35 -57.20
CA GLN A 404 22.18 28.40 -56.30
C GLN A 404 20.67 28.24 -56.00
N ASP A 405 19.86 28.01 -57.04
CA ASP A 405 18.42 27.78 -56.92
C ASP A 405 18.15 26.54 -56.06
N LYS A 406 18.87 25.43 -56.30
CA LYS A 406 18.76 24.20 -55.51
C LYS A 406 19.17 24.41 -54.04
N TYR A 407 20.20 25.22 -53.78
CA TYR A 407 20.60 25.56 -52.41
C TYR A 407 19.54 26.39 -51.69
N GLN A 408 18.92 27.36 -52.38
CA GLN A 408 17.82 28.16 -51.82
C GLN A 408 16.59 27.30 -51.53
N GLU A 409 16.30 26.34 -52.40
CA GLU A 409 15.21 25.37 -52.21
C GLU A 409 15.46 24.47 -50.99
N MET A 410 16.67 23.92 -50.84
CA MET A 410 17.04 23.15 -49.64
C MET A 410 16.98 23.99 -48.35
N LEU A 411 17.33 25.27 -48.40
CA LEU A 411 17.20 26.17 -47.25
C LEU A 411 15.73 26.43 -46.89
N LYS A 412 14.84 26.57 -47.87
CA LYS A 412 13.39 26.67 -47.65
C LYS A 412 12.84 25.37 -47.06
N GLU A 413 13.16 24.22 -47.63
CA GLU A 413 12.72 22.92 -47.12
C GLU A 413 13.22 22.66 -45.70
N ALA A 414 14.45 23.04 -45.37
CA ALA A 414 14.96 22.94 -44.00
C ALA A 414 14.24 23.88 -43.02
N GLY A 415 13.83 25.07 -43.47
CA GLY A 415 12.99 25.99 -42.71
C GLY A 415 11.59 25.43 -42.45
N ASP A 416 10.93 24.93 -43.50
CA ASP A 416 9.58 24.35 -43.42
C ASP A 416 9.55 23.07 -42.57
N LYS A 417 10.64 22.28 -42.58
CA LYS A 417 10.80 21.09 -41.75
C LYS A 417 10.97 21.45 -40.28
N LYS A 418 11.79 22.44 -39.95
CA LYS A 418 11.89 22.99 -38.58
C LYS A 418 10.55 23.54 -38.08
N GLU A 419 9.79 24.21 -38.93
CA GLU A 419 8.48 24.75 -38.54
C GLU A 419 7.45 23.64 -38.29
N LYS A 420 7.48 22.55 -39.07
CA LYS A 420 6.67 21.35 -38.82
C LYS A 420 7.08 20.63 -37.54
N ASP A 421 8.37 20.49 -37.27
CA ASP A 421 8.86 19.84 -36.05
C ASP A 421 8.46 20.65 -34.80
N ILE A 422 8.57 21.99 -34.83
CA ILE A 422 8.11 22.86 -33.75
C ILE A 422 6.60 22.76 -33.52
N LYS A 423 5.78 22.64 -34.58
CA LYS A 423 4.33 22.45 -34.47
C LYS A 423 3.97 21.06 -33.95
N SER A 424 4.75 20.04 -34.31
CA SER A 424 4.59 18.68 -33.79
C SER A 424 4.92 18.60 -32.30
N ASP A 425 6.02 19.21 -31.88
CA ASP A 425 6.43 19.28 -30.47
C ASP A 425 5.43 20.07 -29.63
N ALA A 426 4.89 21.17 -30.16
CA ALA A 426 3.83 21.94 -29.51
C ALA A 426 2.52 21.14 -29.35
N PHE A 427 2.17 20.33 -30.36
CA PHE A 427 1.01 19.44 -30.29
C PHE A 427 1.22 18.30 -29.29
N GLU A 428 2.41 17.69 -29.24
CA GLU A 428 2.75 16.69 -28.22
C GLU A 428 2.73 17.27 -26.80
N MET A 429 3.22 18.50 -26.62
CA MET A 429 3.14 19.19 -25.33
C MET A 429 1.68 19.46 -24.91
N ASP A 430 0.81 19.88 -25.84
CA ASP A 430 -0.61 20.08 -25.56
C ASP A 430 -1.32 18.76 -25.22
N LEU A 431 -0.98 17.66 -25.92
CA LEU A 431 -1.50 16.33 -25.60
C LEU A 431 -1.05 15.86 -24.20
N LYS A 432 0.22 16.02 -23.86
CA LYS A 432 0.75 15.69 -22.53
C LYS A 432 0.09 16.51 -21.44
N ALA A 433 -0.13 17.81 -21.68
CA ALA A 433 -0.84 18.68 -20.74
C ALA A 433 -2.29 18.22 -20.50
N LYS A 434 -2.99 17.81 -21.56
CA LYS A 434 -4.35 17.24 -21.46
C LYS A 434 -4.39 15.93 -20.69
N PHE A 435 -3.47 15.01 -20.97
CA PHE A 435 -3.39 13.74 -20.23
C PHE A 435 -3.06 13.95 -18.75
N GLU A 436 -2.15 14.87 -18.43
CA GLU A 436 -1.83 15.15 -17.03
C GLU A 436 -3.01 15.83 -16.32
N ALA A 437 -3.76 16.70 -17.01
CA ALA A 437 -4.99 17.28 -16.49
C ALA A 437 -6.08 16.22 -16.23
N GLU A 438 -6.33 15.32 -17.19
CA GLU A 438 -7.28 14.20 -17.01
C GLU A 438 -6.85 13.27 -15.87
N LYS A 439 -5.56 12.96 -15.75
CA LYS A 439 -5.01 12.16 -14.65
C LYS A 439 -5.22 12.84 -13.30
N ILE A 440 -4.98 14.15 -13.19
CA ILE A 440 -5.24 14.94 -11.98
C ILE A 440 -6.74 14.91 -11.64
N GLU A 441 -7.62 15.07 -12.63
CA GLU A 441 -9.07 15.02 -12.44
C GLU A 441 -9.51 13.63 -11.94
N LEU A 442 -9.01 12.55 -12.55
CA LEU A 442 -9.33 11.18 -12.16
C LEU A 442 -8.85 10.85 -10.74
N LEU A 443 -7.63 11.27 -10.37
CA LEU A 443 -7.11 11.15 -9.02
C LEU A 443 -7.92 11.97 -8.01
N THR A 444 -8.42 13.14 -8.41
CA THR A 444 -9.27 13.99 -7.56
C THR A 444 -10.63 13.33 -7.30
N VAL A 445 -11.26 12.77 -8.34
CA VAL A 445 -12.50 12.00 -8.21
C VAL A 445 -12.28 10.76 -7.35
N GLN A 446 -11.19 10.03 -7.54
CA GLN A 446 -10.85 8.85 -6.75
C GLN A 446 -10.63 9.22 -5.27
N LYS A 447 -9.93 10.31 -4.99
CA LYS A 447 -9.72 10.84 -3.63
C LYS A 447 -11.06 11.23 -2.98
N ALA A 448 -11.94 11.92 -3.70
CA ALA A 448 -13.26 12.27 -3.21
C ALA A 448 -14.12 11.03 -2.89
N ASN A 449 -14.07 9.99 -3.73
CA ASN A 449 -14.76 8.73 -3.48
C ASN A 449 -14.22 8.00 -2.24
N PHE A 450 -12.90 7.90 -2.07
CA PHE A 450 -12.32 7.30 -0.87
C PHE A 450 -12.68 8.09 0.39
N GLN A 451 -12.67 9.42 0.31
CA GLN A 451 -13.05 10.27 1.43
C GLN A 451 -14.53 10.12 1.79
N LYS A 452 -15.41 9.96 0.79
CA LYS A 452 -16.83 9.63 1.00
C LYS A 452 -16.98 8.26 1.68
N GLN A 453 -16.30 7.23 1.21
CA GLN A 453 -16.33 5.89 1.82
C GLN A 453 -15.83 5.90 3.26
N LEU A 454 -14.75 6.64 3.55
CA LEU A 454 -14.26 6.82 4.92
C LEU A 454 -15.30 7.51 5.81
N SER A 455 -15.96 8.57 5.31
CA SER A 455 -17.01 9.26 6.06
C SER A 455 -18.22 8.36 6.34
N GLU A 456 -18.62 7.51 5.39
CA GLU A 456 -19.70 6.54 5.56
C GLU A 456 -19.34 5.43 6.56
N LEU A 457 -18.11 4.91 6.50
CA LEU A 457 -17.61 3.94 7.48
C LEU A 457 -17.52 4.55 8.88
N GLN A 458 -17.06 5.79 8.99
CA GLN A 458 -16.99 6.51 10.25
C GLN A 458 -18.39 6.77 10.83
N ALA A 459 -19.37 7.14 10.00
CA ALA A 459 -20.77 7.29 10.41
C ALA A 459 -21.39 5.96 10.86
N LYS A 460 -21.11 4.85 10.16
CA LYS A 460 -21.55 3.50 10.55
C LYS A 460 -20.95 3.07 11.89
N LEU A 461 -19.65 3.29 12.08
CA LEU A 461 -18.98 2.99 13.35
C LEU A 461 -19.55 3.83 14.50
N GLN A 462 -19.79 5.12 14.27
CA GLN A 462 -20.40 6.00 15.28
C GLN A 462 -21.81 5.55 15.65
N SER A 463 -22.63 5.18 14.65
CA SER A 463 -23.96 4.61 14.88
C SER A 463 -23.92 3.32 15.70
N GLN A 464 -22.94 2.43 15.46
CA GLN A 464 -22.75 1.22 16.26
C GLN A 464 -22.33 1.54 17.70
N ILE A 465 -21.46 2.53 17.91
CA ILE A 465 -21.08 3.01 19.25
C ILE A 465 -22.30 3.55 19.99
N ASP A 466 -23.13 4.36 19.33
CA ASP A 466 -24.33 4.95 19.92
C ASP A 466 -25.38 3.88 20.25
N ALA A 467 -25.60 2.91 19.36
CA ALA A 467 -26.46 1.76 19.61
C ALA A 467 -25.98 0.92 20.81
N ALA A 468 -24.67 0.60 20.86
CA ALA A 468 -24.09 -0.12 21.99
C ALA A 468 -24.22 0.66 23.31
N ARG A 469 -24.09 2.00 23.25
CA ARG A 469 -24.27 2.88 24.40
C ARG A 469 -25.72 2.87 24.90
N ILE A 470 -26.70 2.95 24.00
CA ILE A 470 -28.13 2.86 24.33
C ILE A 470 -28.43 1.51 25.00
N THR A 471 -27.97 0.40 24.42
CA THR A 471 -28.18 -0.95 25.00
C THR A 471 -27.55 -1.07 26.38
N ARG A 472 -26.35 -0.51 26.58
CA ARG A 472 -25.68 -0.47 27.88
C ARG A 472 -26.48 0.35 28.89
N ASP A 473 -26.93 1.54 28.51
CA ASP A 473 -27.68 2.44 29.40
C ASP A 473 -29.04 1.82 29.78
N GLN A 474 -29.68 1.09 28.86
CA GLN A 474 -30.90 0.34 29.13
C GLN A 474 -30.65 -0.83 30.09
N ALA A 475 -29.60 -1.63 29.86
CA ALA A 475 -29.20 -2.71 30.78
C ALA A 475 -28.85 -2.20 32.19
N VAL A 476 -28.22 -1.02 32.29
CA VAL A 476 -27.95 -0.34 33.58
C VAL A 476 -29.24 0.11 34.24
N SER A 477 -30.19 0.68 33.48
CA SER A 477 -31.50 1.08 33.99
C SER A 477 -32.31 -0.12 34.51
N ASP A 478 -32.33 -1.22 33.77
CA ASP A 478 -33.02 -2.46 34.15
C ASP A 478 -32.37 -3.10 35.39
N SER A 479 -31.03 -3.11 35.45
CA SER A 479 -30.29 -3.58 36.62
C SER A 479 -30.62 -2.73 37.84
N LYS A 480 -30.67 -1.39 37.68
CA LYS A 480 -31.03 -0.47 38.76
C LYS A 480 -32.47 -0.70 39.24
N ARG A 481 -33.40 -0.96 38.32
CA ARG A 481 -34.79 -1.32 38.65
C ARG A 481 -34.87 -2.64 39.41
N LYS A 482 -34.10 -3.65 39.00
CA LYS A 482 -34.04 -4.96 39.66
C LYS A 482 -33.43 -4.87 41.06
N ILE A 483 -32.36 -4.08 41.23
CA ILE A 483 -31.78 -3.79 42.54
C ILE A 483 -32.81 -3.09 43.43
N GLY A 484 -33.52 -2.08 42.92
CA GLY A 484 -34.58 -1.40 43.68
C GLY A 484 -35.68 -2.34 44.16
N LYS A 485 -36.16 -3.25 43.30
CA LYS A 485 -37.15 -4.29 43.70
C LYS A 485 -36.60 -5.23 44.78
N LEU A 486 -35.35 -5.67 44.66
CA LEU A 486 -34.70 -6.54 45.65
C LEU A 486 -34.49 -5.81 46.99
N GLU A 487 -34.16 -4.53 46.96
CA GLU A 487 -34.07 -3.68 48.14
C GLU A 487 -35.43 -3.52 48.83
N GLU A 488 -36.50 -3.27 48.07
CA GLU A 488 -37.88 -3.23 48.58
C GLU A 488 -38.33 -4.56 49.19
N GLU A 489 -38.06 -5.69 48.52
CA GLU A 489 -38.36 -7.02 49.06
C GLU A 489 -37.57 -7.34 50.33
N SER A 490 -36.29 -6.97 50.37
CA SER A 490 -35.44 -7.14 51.55
C SER A 490 -35.96 -6.29 52.71
N GLN A 491 -36.37 -5.06 52.43
CA GLN A 491 -36.96 -4.15 53.41
C GLN A 491 -38.29 -4.71 53.95
N LEU A 492 -39.17 -5.22 53.09
CA LEU A 492 -40.41 -5.89 53.50
C LEU A 492 -40.14 -7.12 54.37
N LYS A 493 -39.14 -7.94 54.03
CA LYS A 493 -38.73 -9.09 54.86
C LYS A 493 -38.19 -8.64 56.21
N LEU A 494 -37.39 -7.57 56.25
CA LEU A 494 -36.87 -7.00 57.48
C LEU A 494 -38.00 -6.50 58.39
N ASP A 495 -38.97 -5.79 57.83
CA ASP A 495 -40.11 -5.26 58.58
C ASP A 495 -41.05 -6.37 59.06
N LYS A 496 -41.22 -7.44 58.26
CA LYS A 496 -41.91 -8.66 58.69
C LYS A 496 -41.19 -9.32 59.87
N LEU A 497 -39.87 -9.53 59.78
CA LEU A 497 -39.07 -10.10 60.85
C LEU A 497 -39.09 -9.24 62.12
N LYS A 498 -39.07 -7.91 61.99
CA LYS A 498 -39.27 -7.00 63.12
C LYS A 498 -40.64 -7.20 63.77
N SER A 499 -41.71 -7.28 62.98
CA SER A 499 -43.06 -7.52 63.51
C SER A 499 -43.18 -8.87 64.22
N GLU A 500 -42.57 -9.92 63.68
CA GLU A 500 -42.51 -11.25 64.31
C GLU A 500 -41.70 -11.22 65.61
N ASN A 501 -40.57 -10.50 65.62
CA ASN A 501 -39.76 -10.31 66.82
C ASN A 501 -40.54 -9.55 67.91
N ASP A 502 -41.26 -8.49 67.56
CA ASP A 502 -42.09 -7.74 68.50
C ASP A 502 -43.26 -8.59 69.03
N GLN A 503 -43.87 -9.44 68.20
CA GLN A 503 -44.85 -10.44 68.66
C GLN A 503 -44.22 -11.44 69.64
N LEU A 504 -43.02 -11.94 69.34
CA LEU A 504 -42.29 -12.86 70.22
C LEU A 504 -41.93 -12.19 71.55
N LYS A 505 -41.43 -10.95 71.54
CA LYS A 505 -41.18 -10.15 72.75
C LYS A 505 -42.46 -9.99 73.57
N THR A 506 -43.58 -9.64 72.93
CA THR A 506 -44.88 -9.52 73.61
C THR A 506 -45.30 -10.84 74.24
N ARG A 507 -45.09 -11.96 73.55
CA ARG A 507 -45.38 -13.30 74.05
C ARG A 507 -44.46 -13.71 75.20
N ILE A 508 -43.18 -13.35 75.14
CA ILE A 508 -42.22 -13.55 76.23
C ILE A 508 -42.70 -12.78 77.47
N VAL A 509 -43.00 -11.48 77.33
CA VAL A 509 -43.51 -10.65 78.44
C VAL A 509 -44.81 -11.22 79.01
N ALA A 510 -45.74 -11.71 78.16
CA ALA A 510 -46.98 -12.33 78.62
C ALA A 510 -46.75 -13.66 79.36
N LEU A 511 -45.74 -14.45 78.95
CA LEU A 511 -45.33 -15.68 79.63
C LEU A 511 -44.60 -15.38 80.94
N GLU A 512 -43.76 -14.35 80.98
CA GLU A 512 -43.11 -13.85 82.20
C GLU A 512 -44.15 -13.32 83.21
N LEU A 513 -45.18 -12.61 82.75
CA LEU A 513 -46.32 -12.21 83.61
C LEU A 513 -47.11 -13.40 84.14
N LYS A 514 -47.33 -14.43 83.31
CA LYS A 514 -47.97 -15.69 83.75
C LYS A 514 -47.09 -16.51 84.70
N ALA A 515 -45.77 -16.41 84.59
CA ALA A 515 -44.83 -17.02 85.52
C ALA A 515 -44.70 -16.23 86.83
N ALA A 516 -45.01 -14.93 86.81
CA ALA A 516 -45.09 -14.06 87.98
C ALA A 516 -46.43 -14.17 88.74
N GLU A 517 -47.39 -14.96 88.25
CA GLU A 517 -48.65 -15.25 88.93
C GLU A 517 -48.38 -16.30 90.05
N PRO A 518 -48.59 -15.95 91.34
CA PRO A 518 -48.18 -16.82 92.44
C PRO A 518 -49.11 -18.03 92.56
N GLN A 519 -48.71 -19.15 91.97
CA GLN A 519 -49.25 -20.46 92.35
C GLN A 519 -48.61 -20.90 93.67
N HIS A 520 -49.48 -20.92 94.66
CA HIS A 520 -49.33 -21.42 96.01
C HIS A 520 -48.92 -22.92 96.00
N VAL A 521 -47.66 -23.27 96.32
CA VAL A 521 -47.25 -24.65 96.72
C VAL A 521 -46.14 -24.58 97.78
N PRO A 522 -46.16 -25.46 98.80
CA PRO A 522 -45.36 -25.35 100.02
C PRO A 522 -43.92 -25.84 99.91
N GLU A 523 -43.14 -25.39 100.90
CA GLU A 523 -41.86 -25.90 101.38
C GLU A 523 -41.43 -27.30 100.91
N SER A 524 -40.28 -27.39 100.25
CA SER A 524 -39.15 -28.19 100.75
C SER A 524 -37.91 -28.18 99.84
N ALA A 525 -36.77 -28.08 100.53
CA ALA A 525 -35.47 -28.67 100.21
C ALA A 525 -34.46 -27.92 99.30
N PRO A 526 -33.15 -28.05 99.62
CA PRO A 526 -32.09 -27.15 99.19
C PRO A 526 -31.25 -27.78 98.07
N ASN A 527 -31.23 -27.18 96.89
CA ASN A 527 -30.32 -27.59 95.80
C ASN A 527 -29.38 -26.45 95.40
N GLY A 528 -28.55 -26.02 96.35
CA GLY A 528 -27.45 -25.07 96.13
C GLY A 528 -26.25 -25.63 95.35
N LEU A 529 -26.33 -26.85 94.81
CA LEU A 529 -25.22 -27.53 94.10
C LEU A 529 -25.35 -27.54 92.56
N GLN A 530 -26.52 -27.22 91.99
CA GLN A 530 -26.68 -27.10 90.53
C GLN A 530 -26.37 -25.69 89.99
N ALA A 531 -26.61 -24.64 90.78
CA ALA A 531 -26.28 -23.27 90.39
C ALA A 531 -24.76 -23.05 90.21
N GLY A 532 -23.93 -23.68 91.05
CA GLY A 532 -22.47 -23.62 90.92
C GLY A 532 -21.94 -24.34 89.67
N LYS A 533 -22.55 -25.47 89.28
CA LYS A 533 -22.19 -26.17 88.03
C LYS A 533 -22.59 -25.36 86.80
N LEU A 534 -23.79 -24.80 86.77
CA LEU A 534 -24.24 -23.91 85.69
C LEU A 534 -23.37 -22.64 85.59
N ALA A 535 -22.99 -22.03 86.71
CA ALA A 535 -22.09 -20.87 86.70
C ALA A 535 -20.68 -21.24 86.18
N SER A 536 -20.16 -22.42 86.52
CA SER A 536 -18.87 -22.90 85.99
C SER A 536 -18.94 -23.25 84.50
N GLU A 537 -20.07 -23.78 84.02
CA GLU A 537 -20.30 -24.10 82.61
C GLU A 537 -20.46 -22.83 81.76
N ILE A 538 -21.15 -21.80 82.29
CA ILE A 538 -21.26 -20.48 81.68
C ILE A 538 -19.89 -19.82 81.59
N SER A 539 -19.11 -19.83 82.67
CA SER A 539 -17.75 -19.25 82.67
C SER A 539 -16.81 -19.98 81.69
N ARG A 540 -16.97 -21.30 81.52
CA ARG A 540 -16.25 -22.07 80.49
C ARG A 540 -16.67 -21.68 79.07
N ARG A 541 -17.97 -21.53 78.82
CA ARG A 541 -18.53 -21.08 77.53
C ARG A 541 -18.10 -19.66 77.20
N ASP A 542 -18.03 -18.77 78.18
CA ASP A 542 -17.57 -17.39 78.00
C ASP A 542 -16.07 -17.34 77.66
N ALA A 543 -15.25 -18.20 78.27
CA ALA A 543 -13.83 -18.35 77.91
C ALA A 543 -13.65 -18.91 76.49
N GLU A 544 -14.48 -19.87 76.08
CA GLU A 544 -14.49 -20.43 74.72
C GLU A 544 -14.93 -19.38 73.68
N ILE A 545 -15.96 -18.58 73.99
CA ILE A 545 -16.40 -17.47 73.16
C ILE A 545 -15.31 -16.39 73.05
N ALA A 546 -14.61 -16.07 74.14
CA ALA A 546 -13.50 -15.13 74.12
C ALA A 546 -12.34 -15.63 73.24
N PHE A 547 -12.02 -16.93 73.33
CA PHE A 547 -11.03 -17.57 72.47
C PHE A 547 -11.44 -17.50 70.99
N LEU A 548 -12.69 -17.85 70.65
CA LEU A 548 -13.19 -17.78 69.28
C LEU A 548 -13.19 -16.35 68.73
N LYS A 549 -13.51 -15.36 69.56
CA LYS A 549 -13.44 -13.94 69.17
C LYS A 549 -12.01 -13.52 68.84
N GLU A 550 -11.01 -13.96 69.61
CA GLU A 550 -9.61 -13.63 69.34
C GLU A 550 -9.11 -14.34 68.07
N THR A 551 -9.51 -15.59 67.84
CA THR A 551 -9.19 -16.33 66.60
C THR A 551 -9.76 -15.64 65.36
N ILE A 552 -11.04 -15.24 65.40
CA ILE A 552 -11.67 -14.51 64.28
C ILE A 552 -10.96 -13.17 64.04
N LYS A 553 -10.59 -12.47 65.10
CA LYS A 553 -9.85 -11.21 65.01
C LYS A 553 -8.49 -11.40 64.32
N MET A 554 -7.73 -12.42 64.71
CA MET A 554 -6.46 -12.78 64.07
C MET A 554 -6.63 -13.12 62.58
N GLU A 555 -7.63 -13.93 62.22
CA GLU A 555 -7.91 -14.26 60.82
C GLU A 555 -8.32 -13.02 59.99
N CYS A 556 -9.08 -12.10 60.59
CA CYS A 556 -9.43 -10.83 59.95
C CYS A 556 -8.20 -9.93 59.73
N GLU A 557 -7.29 -9.85 60.71
CA GLU A 557 -6.04 -9.10 60.59
C GLU A 557 -5.13 -9.69 59.51
N GLU A 558 -4.98 -11.02 59.44
CA GLU A 558 -4.24 -11.69 58.38
C GLU A 558 -4.83 -11.43 57.00
N ARG A 559 -6.17 -11.51 56.86
CA ARG A 559 -6.86 -11.23 55.59
C ARG A 559 -6.67 -9.78 55.15
N MET A 560 -6.66 -8.83 56.09
CA MET A 560 -6.41 -7.42 55.82
C MET A 560 -4.97 -7.17 55.37
N GLN A 561 -3.99 -7.83 55.99
CA GLN A 561 -2.60 -7.79 55.55
C GLN A 561 -2.41 -8.38 54.15
N LEU A 562 -3.08 -9.50 53.84
CA LEU A 562 -3.05 -10.13 52.51
C LEU A 562 -3.69 -9.22 51.45
N MET A 563 -4.83 -8.59 51.75
CA MET A 563 -5.44 -7.57 50.88
C MET A 563 -4.48 -6.41 50.62
N THR A 564 -3.81 -5.90 51.66
CA THR A 564 -2.83 -4.82 51.53
C THR A 564 -1.64 -5.23 50.64
N ARG A 565 -1.18 -6.48 50.75
CA ARG A 565 -0.14 -7.03 49.87
C ARG A 565 -0.64 -7.17 48.43
N LEU A 566 -1.85 -7.66 48.22
CA LEU A 566 -2.48 -7.75 46.89
C LEU A 566 -2.59 -6.38 46.22
N ASP A 567 -3.02 -5.38 46.97
CA ASP A 567 -3.07 -3.98 46.55
C ASP A 567 -1.69 -3.43 46.17
N SER A 568 -0.66 -3.76 46.95
CA SER A 568 0.71 -3.36 46.67
C SER A 568 1.28 -4.03 45.42
N VAL A 569 0.88 -5.28 45.14
CA VAL A 569 1.25 -5.99 43.90
C VAL A 569 0.50 -5.43 42.71
N GLN A 570 -0.81 -5.15 42.83
CA GLN A 570 -1.58 -4.49 41.76
C GLN A 570 -1.05 -3.09 41.44
N ARG A 571 -0.59 -2.34 42.45
CA ARG A 571 0.07 -1.04 42.23
C ARG A 571 1.52 -1.17 41.75
N GLY A 572 2.20 -2.28 42.06
CA GLY A 572 3.60 -2.54 41.70
C GLY A 572 3.83 -3.20 40.34
N VAL A 573 2.77 -3.71 39.68
CA VAL A 573 2.79 -4.27 38.31
C VAL A 573 2.42 -3.19 37.27
N GLY A 574 2.69 -1.92 37.58
CA GLY A 574 2.81 -0.84 36.61
C GLY A 574 4.26 -0.74 36.14
N LEU A 575 4.49 -1.07 34.86
CA LEU A 575 5.71 -0.85 34.07
C LEU A 575 6.68 0.19 34.68
N LYS A 576 7.79 -0.31 35.24
CA LYS A 576 8.98 0.51 35.50
C LYS A 576 9.47 1.08 34.15
N GLN A 577 9.28 2.38 33.94
CA GLN A 577 10.19 3.18 33.14
C GLN A 577 11.60 3.07 33.74
N PRO A 578 12.68 3.01 32.93
CA PRO A 578 14.03 3.00 33.45
C PRO A 578 14.40 4.39 33.97
N PRO A 579 15.20 4.48 35.06
CA PRO A 579 15.52 5.74 35.71
C PRO A 579 16.58 6.53 34.92
N GLN A 580 16.33 7.83 34.75
CA GLN A 580 17.37 8.81 34.44
C GLN A 580 18.45 8.76 35.51
N ARG A 581 19.70 8.48 35.10
CA ARG A 581 20.89 8.74 35.91
C ARG A 581 21.70 9.84 35.25
N SER A 582 21.74 10.98 35.93
CA SER A 582 22.74 12.03 35.78
C SER A 582 24.10 11.54 36.29
N VAL A 583 25.12 11.47 35.44
CA VAL A 583 26.54 11.56 35.84
C VAL A 583 27.32 12.28 34.75
N GLN A 584 28.11 13.25 35.19
CA GLN A 584 29.01 14.12 34.42
C GLN A 584 30.26 13.36 33.90
N GLN A 585 30.76 13.85 32.76
CA GLN A 585 32.16 13.95 32.32
C GLN A 585 33.16 12.82 32.67
N ALA A 586 33.66 12.15 31.62
CA ALA A 586 35.09 12.07 31.33
C ALA A 586 35.32 11.62 29.88
N GLU A 587 36.30 12.25 29.25
CA GLU A 587 36.82 12.04 27.89
C GLU A 587 37.40 10.63 27.72
N SER A 588 37.31 10.08 26.49
CA SER A 588 38.45 9.69 25.65
C SER A 588 38.13 8.51 24.72
N SER A 589 38.35 8.76 23.42
CA SER A 589 38.96 7.88 22.39
C SER A 589 38.44 6.45 22.16
N ASP A 590 37.99 6.27 20.91
CA ASP A 590 38.31 5.18 19.97
C ASP A 590 38.05 3.70 20.31
N GLU A 591 37.79 2.97 19.22
CA GLU A 591 37.63 1.51 19.08
C GLU A 591 36.26 0.90 19.46
N SER A 592 35.47 0.58 18.43
CA SER A 592 35.11 -0.82 18.15
C SER A 592 34.06 -0.88 17.03
N ALA A 593 34.55 -1.00 15.80
CA ALA A 593 33.77 -1.33 14.61
C ALA A 593 33.44 -2.84 14.52
N ASP A 594 33.30 -3.56 15.64
CA ASP A 594 33.31 -5.04 15.63
C ASP A 594 32.08 -5.70 16.28
N THR A 595 30.97 -4.97 16.41
CA THR A 595 29.70 -5.52 16.93
C THR A 595 28.56 -5.56 15.91
N LYS A 596 28.73 -4.98 14.72
CA LYS A 596 27.69 -4.96 13.68
C LYS A 596 27.71 -6.20 12.76
N VAL A 597 28.84 -6.91 12.66
CA VAL A 597 28.98 -8.11 11.79
C VAL A 597 28.49 -9.40 12.48
N ARG A 598 28.41 -9.43 13.82
CA ARG A 598 27.97 -10.63 14.56
C ARG A 598 26.46 -10.81 14.67
N LEU A 599 25.65 -9.78 14.41
CA LEU A 599 24.18 -9.90 14.45
C LEU A 599 23.58 -10.38 13.11
N GLU A 600 24.25 -10.11 11.98
CA GLU A 600 23.80 -10.57 10.65
C GLU A 600 24.16 -12.03 10.35
N GLN A 601 25.16 -12.59 11.02
CA GLN A 601 25.52 -14.01 10.86
C GLN A 601 24.66 -14.97 11.70
N ALA A 602 23.94 -14.49 12.71
CA ALA A 602 23.01 -15.33 13.51
C ALA A 602 21.62 -15.49 12.86
N LEU A 603 21.26 -14.63 11.91
CA LEU A 603 19.96 -14.65 11.23
C LEU A 603 19.91 -15.53 9.97
N ASN A 604 21.07 -15.94 9.43
CA ASN A 604 21.16 -16.75 8.21
C ASN A 604 21.38 -18.26 8.45
N ALA A 605 21.39 -18.74 9.71
CA ALA A 605 21.63 -20.15 10.03
C ALA A 605 20.36 -20.96 10.40
N VAL A 606 19.15 -20.39 10.24
CA VAL A 606 17.87 -21.10 10.47
C VAL A 606 17.04 -21.18 9.19
N SER A 607 17.68 -21.61 8.10
CA SER A 607 17.00 -21.97 6.86
C SER A 607 17.55 -23.29 6.35
N HIS A 608 17.08 -24.39 6.94
CA HIS A 608 16.81 -25.68 6.29
C HIS A 608 16.52 -26.73 7.37
N GLU A 609 15.24 -26.91 7.70
CA GLU A 609 14.58 -28.18 8.05
C GLU A 609 13.19 -27.85 8.65
N ALA A 610 12.26 -27.49 7.77
CA ALA A 610 10.87 -27.27 8.15
C ALA A 610 10.17 -28.62 8.35
N ALA A 611 10.12 -29.08 9.60
CA ALA A 611 9.09 -30.02 10.02
C ALA A 611 7.72 -29.32 9.89
N PRO A 612 6.70 -29.94 9.26
CA PRO A 612 5.41 -29.31 9.10
C PRO A 612 4.79 -29.09 10.48
N THR A 613 4.59 -27.82 10.81
CA THR A 613 3.94 -27.38 12.05
C THR A 613 2.59 -28.07 12.18
N ALA A 614 2.22 -28.46 13.41
CA ALA A 614 0.98 -29.16 13.73
C ALA A 614 -0.27 -28.50 13.11
N TYR A 615 -0.19 -27.20 12.84
CA TYR A 615 -1.20 -26.41 12.14
C TYR A 615 -1.40 -26.83 10.67
N GLN A 616 -0.34 -27.07 9.90
CA GLN A 616 -0.46 -27.56 8.51
C GLN A 616 -1.02 -28.98 8.44
N LYS A 617 -0.69 -29.85 9.42
CA LYS A 617 -1.30 -31.19 9.53
C LYS A 617 -2.80 -31.11 9.87
N LEU A 618 -3.20 -30.19 10.74
CA LEU A 618 -4.62 -29.94 11.06
C LEU A 618 -5.41 -29.42 9.86
N MET A 619 -4.85 -28.48 9.09
CA MET A 619 -5.48 -27.96 7.88
C MET A 619 -5.59 -29.01 6.77
N ALA A 620 -4.57 -29.85 6.59
CA ALA A 620 -4.61 -30.97 5.66
C ALA A 620 -5.67 -32.02 6.05
N MET A 621 -5.79 -32.35 7.36
CA MET A 621 -6.84 -33.26 7.84
C MET A 621 -8.25 -32.67 7.69
N ALA A 622 -8.41 -31.35 7.89
CA ALA A 622 -9.69 -30.67 7.67
C ALA A 622 -10.11 -30.67 6.20
N ALA A 623 -9.16 -30.45 5.28
CA ALA A 623 -9.40 -30.51 3.84
C ALA A 623 -9.81 -31.92 3.37
N VAL A 624 -9.15 -32.96 3.87
CA VAL A 624 -9.50 -34.37 3.58
C VAL A 624 -10.88 -34.72 4.12
N LYS A 625 -11.24 -34.25 5.32
CA LYS A 625 -12.56 -34.49 5.93
C LYS A 625 -13.68 -33.77 5.18
N LYS A 626 -13.42 -32.58 4.63
CA LYS A 626 -14.36 -31.83 3.78
C LYS A 626 -14.57 -32.52 2.42
N GLY A 627 -13.50 -33.02 1.81
CA GLY A 627 -13.57 -33.81 0.57
C GLY A 627 -14.34 -35.13 0.73
N ALA A 628 -14.17 -35.83 1.85
CA ALA A 628 -14.90 -37.06 2.16
C ALA A 628 -16.41 -36.82 2.35
N LYS A 629 -16.80 -35.72 3.03
CA LYS A 629 -18.21 -35.34 3.19
C LYS A 629 -18.87 -34.96 1.87
N LEU A 630 -18.17 -34.25 0.98
CA LEU A 630 -18.69 -33.91 -0.35
C LEU A 630 -18.88 -35.15 -1.24
N LYS A 631 -17.96 -36.13 -1.17
CA LYS A 631 -18.13 -37.43 -1.87
C LYS A 631 -19.30 -38.25 -1.30
N GLN A 632 -19.55 -38.20 0.01
CA GLN A 632 -20.68 -38.87 0.64
C GLN A 632 -22.02 -38.20 0.29
N ALA A 633 -22.05 -36.86 0.19
CA ALA A 633 -23.21 -36.11 -0.26
C ALA A 633 -23.53 -36.36 -1.74
N ALA A 634 -22.51 -36.41 -2.61
CA ALA A 634 -22.67 -36.74 -4.02
C ALA A 634 -23.20 -38.17 -4.23
N LYS A 635 -22.78 -39.13 -3.39
CA LYS A 635 -23.25 -40.53 -3.45
C LYS A 635 -24.69 -40.71 -2.93
N LYS A 636 -25.17 -39.81 -2.06
CA LYS A 636 -26.56 -39.77 -1.59
C LYS A 636 -27.52 -39.14 -2.60
N ASN A 637 -27.03 -38.35 -3.55
CA ASN A 637 -27.83 -37.74 -4.62
C ASN A 637 -27.85 -38.59 -5.92
N GLN A 638 -27.26 -39.79 -5.91
CA GLN A 638 -27.27 -40.74 -7.03
C GLN A 638 -28.06 -42.03 -6.73
N ILE A 639 -28.79 -42.07 -5.62
CA ILE A 639 -29.82 -43.07 -5.28
C ILE A 639 -31.13 -42.30 -5.22
#